data_AF-A0A7N0TXW1-F1
#
_entry.id   AF-A0A7N0TXW1-F1
#
_cell.length_a   1.000
_cell.length_b   1.000
_cell.length_c   1.000
_cell.angle_alpha   90.00
_cell.angle_beta   90.00
_cell.angle_gamma   90.00
#
_symmetry.space_group_name_H-M   'P 1'
#
loop_
_entity.id
_entity.type
_entity.pdbx_description
1 polymer ?
#
loop_
_entity_poly.entity_id
_entity_poly.type
_entity_poly.pdbx_seq_one_letter_code
_entity_poly.pdbx_strand_id
1 'polypeptide(L)'
;MEFRARNYSAELRAATLPRHPAHDHPLSTSSSLFPQAEIKDSRPDDFTDPLREKDCYPAVTYNTSKNVLTESASLIPRNEWESFKKLLVQKFPDQKVVPISQVSDAIIRKQKIFAKSLPVTSHELDDQLKFVNDDVKVVTRQEYIAHLQKFKDDITKAWHADDRFTSLKLCTKVARLLMDTSVSYFYPTLFVVATDIMDTLGDMVWERIKHISEHAEDQIDISNNVEPTTTCNDAKETCINWFCKIASIQELLPRIYLELALLPCWSFLAKEPADNLQRLKLMTRGLADPVASAYCHLYMAHCAEKLATYDAGRILTAGINDIKVLLMQQDICKSISENQKMIINLVESPIEYLVKCIFKDIYQGNIGNALMELGLGRSTTELFVNTPHVSVVLYHVLGELPVEVVSANAVDILRLIDCSNDYTFDQCLNYRLLGLRLCEKVPPISTLTLLLDKVKDVVSSYDELDGYLIIVDAYLELVLAHHMDKYLNALLKGIYERTQGRKMTEKELTNLQSIFVRLISNSEDLEDVFAVNHFVDLLDVMHGSPRNVVSVHILSKATRNDNISNPATIQQLFEISQSLHSSIAFANAHISQQAAYLISHFVRKVDYGPMIDQHLAFLIECRTAFACLHEVQESLIRSSNALAIKGNKGARKNPSFVKSCISYTEVTISAVVVWSSRLRLYIETAEVALLVGLVSHAEELIFSGISGLQSYDSTNGHKQSGVEEVFSLILKLFGLLVVFPGDTERGVTSIQNSILALFNTASWITPTMKSKIACSICALSSTLTQNKLPYHVLSLESFSNDKLFIGNQCYVKELVSVSETALQNIIGFVEQEPSRAARGTMALDACNSIVLSFKMNAELLKVCDRLMEIARSCLGERNSYLQNTSKYLRRTCSLQ
;
A
#
# COMPACT_ATOMS: atom_id res chain seq x y z
N MET A 1 15.84 33.85 -58.56
CA MET A 1 14.92 32.74 -58.19
C MET A 1 13.49 33.29 -58.04
N GLU A 2 12.44 32.59 -58.50
CA GLU A 2 11.03 33.04 -58.34
C GLU A 2 10.19 32.04 -57.55
N PHE A 3 9.39 32.52 -56.58
CA PHE A 3 8.47 31.69 -55.81
C PHE A 3 7.22 31.33 -56.62
N ARG A 4 6.68 30.14 -56.36
CA ARG A 4 5.44 29.66 -56.98
C ARG A 4 4.24 30.18 -56.19
N ALA A 5 3.26 30.76 -56.89
CA ALA A 5 1.97 31.10 -56.28
C ALA A 5 1.20 29.81 -55.95
N ARG A 6 0.66 29.71 -54.73
CA ARG A 6 -0.09 28.54 -54.26
C ARG A 6 -1.51 28.93 -53.91
N ASN A 7 -2.46 28.09 -54.32
CA ASN A 7 -3.85 28.25 -53.93
C ASN A 7 -4.17 27.27 -52.80
N TYR A 8 -3.83 27.67 -51.57
CA TYR A 8 -4.07 26.86 -50.38
C TYR A 8 -5.55 26.49 -50.20
N SER A 9 -6.49 27.31 -50.66
CA SER A 9 -7.92 26.98 -50.61
C SER A 9 -8.31 25.85 -51.56
N ALA A 10 -7.65 25.75 -52.72
CA ALA A 10 -7.86 24.68 -53.68
C ALA A 10 -7.13 23.40 -53.24
N GLU A 11 -5.93 23.54 -52.68
CA GLU A 11 -5.18 22.42 -52.10
C GLU A 11 -5.91 21.81 -50.89
N LEU A 12 -6.48 22.63 -49.99
CA LEU A 12 -7.31 22.17 -48.88
C LEU A 12 -8.58 21.47 -49.37
N ARG A 13 -9.21 21.98 -50.44
CA ARG A 13 -10.37 21.34 -51.10
C ARG A 13 -10.01 20.03 -51.79
N ALA A 14 -8.80 19.91 -52.34
CA ALA A 14 -8.31 18.68 -52.97
C ALA A 14 -7.86 17.63 -51.93
N ALA A 15 -7.40 18.07 -50.76
CA ALA A 15 -6.96 17.21 -49.65
C ALA A 15 -8.08 16.86 -48.67
N THR A 16 -9.24 17.52 -48.74
CA THR A 16 -10.41 17.18 -47.94
C THR A 16 -11.08 15.93 -48.53
N LEU A 17 -10.84 14.78 -47.89
CA LEU A 17 -11.67 13.61 -48.08
C LEU A 17 -13.11 13.99 -47.67
N PRO A 18 -14.14 13.68 -48.48
CA PRO A 18 -15.52 13.90 -48.09
C PRO A 18 -15.81 13.05 -46.84
N ARG A 19 -15.90 13.70 -45.68
CA ARG A 19 -16.36 13.06 -44.45
C ARG A 19 -17.88 13.13 -44.45
N HIS A 20 -18.52 12.03 -44.83
CA HIS A 20 -19.94 11.85 -44.57
C HIS A 20 -20.11 11.56 -43.07
N PRO A 21 -21.12 12.15 -42.38
CA PRO A 21 -21.49 11.69 -41.06
C PRO A 21 -21.80 10.19 -41.15
N ALA A 22 -21.21 9.38 -40.28
CA ALA A 22 -21.69 8.01 -40.11
C ALA A 22 -23.15 8.13 -39.63
N HIS A 23 -24.08 7.53 -40.37
CA HIS A 23 -25.51 7.62 -40.05
C HIS A 23 -25.84 7.02 -38.68
N ASP A 24 -25.02 6.09 -38.20
CA ASP A 24 -25.13 5.49 -36.88
C ASP A 24 -23.79 5.50 -36.16
N HIS A 25 -23.80 5.99 -34.92
CA HIS A 25 -22.63 5.93 -34.04
C HIS A 25 -22.53 4.50 -33.50
N PRO A 26 -21.35 3.85 -33.48
CA PRO A 26 -21.20 2.46 -33.00
C PRO A 26 -21.49 2.26 -31.49
N LEU A 27 -21.96 3.31 -30.79
CA LEU A 27 -22.36 3.31 -29.38
C LEU A 27 -23.72 3.99 -29.16
N SER A 28 -24.45 4.37 -30.23
CA SER A 28 -25.83 4.85 -30.06
C SER A 28 -26.76 3.66 -29.85
N THR A 29 -27.20 3.47 -28.61
CA THR A 29 -28.26 2.54 -28.23
C THR A 29 -29.57 2.97 -28.87
N SER A 30 -29.95 2.35 -29.99
CA SER A 30 -31.28 2.49 -30.55
C SER A 30 -32.27 1.67 -29.71
N SER A 31 -33.16 2.39 -29.05
CA SER A 31 -34.38 1.83 -28.46
C SER A 31 -35.41 1.63 -29.56
N SER A 32 -35.84 0.39 -29.82
CA SER A 32 -37.26 -0.03 -29.97
C SER A 32 -37.45 -1.37 -30.69
N LEU A 33 -38.28 -2.22 -30.05
CA LEU A 33 -39.33 -3.09 -30.60
C LEU A 33 -38.96 -4.20 -31.63
N PHE A 34 -38.84 -5.43 -31.10
CA PHE A 34 -39.25 -6.78 -31.59
C PHE A 34 -39.73 -6.95 -33.06
N PRO A 35 -39.40 -8.08 -33.73
CA PRO A 35 -40.03 -9.38 -33.41
C PRO A 35 -39.11 -10.62 -33.43
N GLN A 36 -39.58 -11.61 -32.67
CA GLN A 36 -39.03 -12.96 -32.51
C GLN A 36 -38.72 -13.64 -33.85
N ALA A 37 -37.56 -14.29 -33.91
CA ALA A 37 -37.34 -15.49 -34.72
C ALA A 37 -36.39 -16.42 -33.97
N GLU A 38 -36.91 -17.58 -33.59
CA GLU A 38 -36.19 -18.72 -33.03
C GLU A 38 -35.10 -19.19 -34.01
N ILE A 39 -33.84 -19.27 -33.58
CA ILE A 39 -32.90 -20.25 -34.15
C ILE A 39 -32.06 -20.88 -33.04
N LYS A 40 -32.23 -22.20 -32.96
CA LYS A 40 -31.53 -23.20 -32.15
C LYS A 40 -30.04 -23.29 -32.49
N ASP A 41 -29.28 -23.62 -31.45
CA ASP A 41 -27.93 -24.19 -31.39
C ASP A 41 -27.22 -24.63 -32.68
N SER A 42 -26.00 -24.14 -32.86
CA SER A 42 -24.82 -24.97 -33.15
C SER A 42 -23.53 -24.14 -33.05
N ARG A 43 -22.76 -24.32 -31.97
CA ARG A 43 -21.29 -24.11 -31.99
C ARG A 43 -20.63 -25.44 -32.33
N PRO A 44 -19.56 -25.44 -33.14
CA PRO A 44 -18.23 -25.45 -32.51
C PRO A 44 -17.15 -24.60 -33.22
N ASP A 45 -16.09 -24.39 -32.44
CA ASP A 45 -14.69 -24.13 -32.79
C ASP A 45 -14.18 -22.75 -33.23
N ASP A 46 -13.31 -22.24 -32.35
CA ASP A 46 -11.98 -21.66 -32.57
C ASP A 46 -11.82 -20.51 -33.57
N PHE A 47 -11.80 -19.29 -32.99
CA PHE A 47 -11.00 -18.20 -33.53
C PHE A 47 -10.34 -17.41 -32.40
N THR A 48 -9.07 -17.71 -32.13
CA THR A 48 -8.19 -16.88 -31.29
C THR A 48 -7.50 -15.82 -32.14
N ASP A 49 -7.75 -14.55 -31.83
CA ASP A 49 -7.14 -13.38 -32.45
C ASP A 49 -5.63 -13.29 -32.09
N PRO A 50 -4.71 -13.36 -33.08
CA PRO A 50 -3.27 -13.41 -32.87
C PRO A 50 -2.60 -12.04 -32.63
N LEU A 51 -3.36 -10.96 -32.43
CA LEU A 51 -2.81 -9.59 -32.33
C LEU A 51 -2.80 -8.97 -30.93
N ARG A 52 -3.05 -9.77 -29.88
CA ARG A 52 -2.84 -9.34 -28.49
C ARG A 52 -1.91 -10.29 -27.77
N GLU A 53 -0.61 -10.00 -27.83
CA GLU A 53 0.37 -10.58 -26.92
C GLU A 53 1.33 -9.51 -26.40
N LYS A 54 1.73 -9.71 -25.13
CA LYS A 54 2.88 -9.17 -24.38
C LYS A 54 2.64 -7.94 -23.49
N ASP A 55 3.04 -7.89 -22.22
CA ASP A 55 4.13 -8.59 -21.51
C ASP A 55 3.81 -8.87 -20.03
N CYS A 56 4.42 -9.94 -19.54
CA CYS A 56 4.43 -10.44 -18.16
C CYS A 56 5.36 -9.63 -17.24
N TYR A 57 4.91 -9.32 -16.02
CA TYR A 57 5.66 -9.45 -14.75
C TYR A 57 4.65 -9.70 -13.59
N PRO A 58 5.08 -10.36 -12.50
CA PRO A 58 4.27 -11.37 -11.82
C PRO A 58 3.36 -10.79 -10.73
N ALA A 59 2.06 -11.09 -10.81
CA ALA A 59 1.10 -10.86 -9.74
C ALA A 59 0.74 -12.18 -9.05
N VAL A 60 1.30 -12.32 -7.86
CA VAL A 60 0.74 -12.90 -6.63
C VAL A 60 -0.62 -13.59 -6.79
N THR A 61 -0.61 -14.91 -6.64
CA THR A 61 -1.78 -15.79 -6.57
C THR A 61 -2.57 -15.55 -5.27
N TYR A 62 -3.77 -15.00 -5.39
CA TYR A 62 -4.84 -15.15 -4.40
C TYR A 62 -5.69 -16.36 -4.79
N ASN A 63 -5.58 -17.47 -4.05
CA ASN A 63 -6.47 -18.62 -4.20
C ASN A 63 -7.66 -18.48 -3.25
N THR A 64 -8.83 -18.19 -3.82
CA THR A 64 -10.14 -18.36 -3.17
C THR A 64 -10.70 -19.72 -3.60
N SER A 65 -10.65 -20.71 -2.71
CA SER A 65 -11.22 -22.04 -2.92
C SER A 65 -12.70 -22.06 -2.54
N LYS A 66 -13.56 -22.30 -3.53
CA LYS A 66 -14.96 -22.73 -3.33
C LYS A 66 -15.02 -24.23 -3.03
N ASN A 67 -15.94 -24.57 -2.12
CA ASN A 67 -16.31 -25.89 -1.63
C ASN A 67 -16.53 -26.97 -2.71
N VAL A 68 -16.06 -28.18 -2.41
CA VAL A 68 -16.66 -29.44 -2.88
C VAL A 68 -16.86 -30.33 -1.65
N LEU A 69 -18.12 -30.64 -1.35
CA LEU A 69 -18.55 -31.66 -0.41
C LEU A 69 -18.61 -33.01 -1.13
N THR A 70 -17.89 -34.01 -0.63
CA THR A 70 -18.37 -35.41 -0.51
C THR A 70 -17.41 -36.25 0.32
N GLU A 71 -17.96 -36.81 1.39
CA GLU A 71 -17.61 -38.06 2.09
C GLU A 71 -16.13 -38.39 2.35
N SER A 72 -15.68 -38.09 3.58
CA SER A 72 -14.90 -39.03 4.38
C SER A 72 -15.07 -38.71 5.86
N ALA A 73 -15.28 -39.75 6.66
CA ALA A 73 -15.55 -39.68 8.09
C ALA A 73 -14.34 -39.12 8.87
N SER A 74 -14.64 -38.17 9.75
CA SER A 74 -13.94 -37.82 11.00
C SER A 74 -12.41 -37.93 11.01
N LEU A 75 -11.73 -36.89 10.55
CA LEU A 75 -10.35 -36.57 10.91
C LEU A 75 -10.09 -35.11 10.53
N ILE A 76 -9.81 -34.24 11.52
CA ILE A 76 -9.04 -32.95 11.53
C ILE A 76 -9.55 -32.04 12.68
N PRO A 77 -8.69 -31.21 13.36
CA PRO A 77 -7.36 -30.74 12.94
C PRO A 77 -6.23 -30.89 13.99
N ARG A 78 -5.24 -31.74 13.68
CA ARG A 78 -3.88 -31.64 14.27
C ARG A 78 -3.19 -30.30 13.94
N ASN A 79 -3.72 -29.54 12.98
CA ASN A 79 -3.12 -28.32 12.42
C ASN A 79 -3.29 -27.06 13.28
N GLU A 80 -4.37 -26.92 14.06
CA GLU A 80 -4.63 -25.71 14.87
C GLU A 80 -3.74 -25.66 16.11
N TRP A 81 -3.61 -26.78 16.84
CA TRP A 81 -2.74 -26.91 18.01
C TRP A 81 -1.26 -26.68 17.65
N GLU A 82 -0.77 -27.27 16.55
CA GLU A 82 0.60 -27.06 16.09
C GLU A 82 0.87 -25.60 15.67
N SER A 83 -0.13 -24.93 15.09
CA SER A 83 -0.04 -23.51 14.76
C SER A 83 0.00 -22.65 16.02
N PHE A 84 -0.82 -22.98 17.02
CA PHE A 84 -0.81 -22.31 18.32
C PHE A 84 0.52 -22.50 19.05
N LYS A 85 1.08 -23.72 19.11
CA LYS A 85 2.41 -23.96 19.70
C LYS A 85 3.51 -23.13 19.05
N LYS A 86 3.48 -22.96 17.73
CA LYS A 86 4.43 -22.10 17.00
C LYS A 86 4.27 -20.63 17.36
N LEU A 87 3.03 -20.12 17.38
CA LEU A 87 2.72 -18.73 17.78
C LEU A 87 3.16 -18.46 19.22
N LEU A 88 2.89 -19.40 20.12
CA LEU A 88 3.26 -19.33 21.53
C LEU A 88 4.78 -19.22 21.70
N VAL A 89 5.57 -19.99 20.96
CA VAL A 89 7.04 -19.93 21.00
C VAL A 89 7.59 -18.64 20.36
N GLN A 90 6.89 -18.06 19.37
CA GLN A 90 7.28 -16.80 18.73
C GLN A 90 6.95 -15.55 19.56
N LYS A 91 5.85 -15.58 20.34
CA LYS A 91 5.38 -14.43 21.15
C LYS A 91 6.40 -14.00 22.21
N PHE A 92 7.21 -14.93 22.71
CA PHE A 92 8.19 -14.66 23.76
C PHE A 92 9.62 -14.61 23.18
N PRO A 93 10.35 -13.48 23.32
CA PRO A 93 11.66 -13.30 22.69
C PRO A 93 12.72 -14.26 23.24
N ASP A 94 13.74 -14.51 22.42
CA ASP A 94 14.92 -15.32 22.75
C ASP A 94 15.65 -14.79 24.00
N GLN A 95 15.33 -15.33 25.18
CA GLN A 95 16.26 -15.25 26.31
C GLN A 95 17.52 -16.06 25.95
N LYS A 96 18.65 -15.35 25.76
CA LYS A 96 19.95 -15.97 25.44
C LYS A 96 20.41 -16.96 26.53
N VAL A 97 19.97 -16.75 27.76
CA VAL A 97 20.40 -17.53 28.92
C VAL A 97 19.19 -17.78 29.84
N VAL A 98 18.99 -19.04 30.23
CA VAL A 98 17.87 -19.50 31.05
C VAL A 98 18.37 -19.67 32.50
N PRO A 99 17.78 -18.99 33.48
CA PRO A 99 18.08 -19.25 34.89
C PRO A 99 17.54 -20.64 35.25
N ILE A 100 18.41 -21.53 35.74
CA ILE A 100 18.00 -22.88 36.15
C ILE A 100 17.86 -22.89 37.68
N SER A 101 16.68 -23.29 38.19
CA SER A 101 16.50 -23.56 39.61
C SER A 101 17.32 -24.77 40.08
N GLN A 102 17.63 -24.84 41.38
CA GLN A 102 18.39 -25.98 41.95
C GLN A 102 17.74 -27.35 41.66
N VAL A 103 16.41 -27.39 41.57
CA VAL A 103 15.64 -28.61 41.26
C VAL A 103 15.81 -29.00 39.78
N SER A 104 15.68 -28.03 38.87
CA SER A 104 15.88 -28.23 37.44
C SER A 104 17.32 -28.63 37.11
N ASP A 105 18.31 -28.02 37.77
CA ASP A 105 19.74 -28.35 37.58
C ASP A 105 20.06 -29.76 38.11
N ALA A 106 19.49 -30.16 39.24
CA ALA A 106 19.64 -31.51 39.77
C ALA A 106 19.02 -32.58 38.85
N ILE A 107 17.88 -32.29 38.20
CA ILE A 107 17.24 -33.19 37.22
C ILE A 107 18.11 -33.32 35.97
N ILE A 108 18.66 -32.22 35.47
CA ILE A 108 19.51 -32.19 34.26
C ILE A 108 20.88 -32.85 34.52
N ARG A 109 21.51 -32.63 35.70
CA ARG A 109 22.84 -33.19 36.04
C ARG A 109 22.83 -34.67 36.39
N LYS A 110 21.76 -35.20 37.02
CA LYS A 110 21.68 -36.63 37.38
C LYS A 110 21.75 -37.57 36.16
N GLN A 111 21.61 -37.07 34.93
CA GLN A 111 21.79 -37.82 33.68
C GLN A 111 23.28 -38.03 33.30
N LYS A 112 24.22 -37.16 33.72
CA LYS A 112 25.66 -37.31 33.43
C LYS A 112 26.30 -38.49 34.17
N ILE A 113 25.74 -38.90 35.32
CA ILE A 113 26.31 -39.94 36.19
C ILE A 113 25.86 -41.35 35.78
N PHE A 114 24.70 -41.49 35.11
CA PHE A 114 24.17 -42.78 34.68
C PHE A 114 24.96 -43.46 33.54
N ALA A 115 25.96 -42.78 32.95
CA ALA A 115 26.86 -43.35 31.95
C ALA A 115 28.04 -44.17 32.54
N LYS A 116 28.18 -44.24 33.87
CA LYS A 116 29.16 -45.13 34.53
C LYS A 116 28.48 -45.99 35.59
N SER A 117 28.49 -47.29 35.33
CA SER A 117 27.89 -48.37 36.11
C SER A 117 28.52 -48.57 37.50
N LEU A 118 27.69 -48.77 38.54
CA LEU A 118 27.87 -49.70 39.67
C LEU A 118 26.56 -49.78 40.50
N PRO A 119 26.24 -50.92 41.15
CA PRO A 119 24.99 -51.07 41.89
C PRO A 119 25.17 -50.61 43.35
N VAL A 120 24.34 -49.69 43.83
CA VAL A 120 24.23 -49.38 45.27
C VAL A 120 22.75 -49.25 45.65
N THR A 121 22.44 -49.88 46.79
CA THR A 121 21.14 -50.16 47.38
C THR A 121 20.40 -48.90 47.86
N SER A 122 19.08 -48.99 47.88
CA SER A 122 18.08 -47.93 47.92
C SER A 122 17.76 -47.33 49.30
N HIS A 123 18.75 -46.99 50.14
CA HIS A 123 18.45 -46.36 51.45
C HIS A 123 19.31 -45.18 51.90
N GLU A 124 20.23 -44.66 51.08
CA GLU A 124 21.07 -43.49 51.47
C GLU A 124 20.84 -42.23 50.61
N LEU A 125 19.71 -42.11 49.92
CA LEU A 125 19.47 -41.01 48.97
C LEU A 125 18.73 -39.77 49.51
N ASP A 126 18.34 -39.75 50.79
CA ASP A 126 17.67 -38.57 51.39
C ASP A 126 18.62 -37.60 52.11
N ASP A 127 19.84 -38.00 52.47
CA ASP A 127 20.71 -37.20 53.35
C ASP A 127 21.71 -36.26 52.64
N GLN A 128 21.74 -36.20 51.31
CA GLN A 128 22.70 -35.35 50.56
C GLN A 128 22.09 -34.06 49.97
N LEU A 129 20.97 -33.58 50.50
CA LEU A 129 20.39 -32.27 50.15
C LEU A 129 21.03 -31.07 50.88
N LYS A 130 22.09 -31.29 51.67
CA LYS A 130 22.87 -30.22 52.30
C LYS A 130 24.28 -30.25 51.75
N PHE A 131 24.76 -29.08 51.30
CA PHE A 131 26.07 -28.77 50.71
C PHE A 131 26.21 -28.96 49.20
N VAL A 132 25.86 -27.94 48.39
CA VAL A 132 26.68 -27.40 47.28
C VAL A 132 26.29 -25.93 47.01
N ASN A 133 27.32 -25.07 46.91
CA ASN A 133 27.41 -23.62 46.70
C ASN A 133 26.35 -22.85 45.86
N ASP A 134 26.14 -21.60 46.29
CA ASP A 134 25.23 -20.52 45.84
C ASP A 134 25.44 -19.87 44.45
N ASP A 135 25.96 -20.59 43.45
CA ASP A 135 26.08 -20.01 42.10
C ASP A 135 24.96 -20.49 41.16
N VAL A 136 24.00 -19.60 40.87
CA VAL A 136 22.97 -19.78 39.83
C VAL A 136 23.67 -19.98 38.48
N LYS A 137 23.78 -21.24 38.03
CA LYS A 137 24.37 -21.54 36.71
C LYS A 137 23.34 -21.30 35.62
N VAL A 138 23.71 -20.45 34.68
CA VAL A 138 22.88 -20.06 33.55
C VAL A 138 23.25 -20.92 32.34
N VAL A 139 22.29 -21.62 31.75
CA VAL A 139 22.47 -22.49 30.57
C VAL A 139 21.82 -21.84 29.37
N THR A 140 22.37 -22.06 28.17
CA THR A 140 21.79 -21.48 26.96
C THR A 140 20.49 -22.20 26.57
N ARG A 141 19.56 -21.48 25.93
CA ARG A 141 18.28 -22.03 25.45
C ARG A 141 18.46 -23.29 24.60
N GLN A 142 19.44 -23.28 23.69
CA GLN A 142 19.71 -24.38 22.77
C GLN A 142 20.23 -25.63 23.50
N GLU A 143 21.09 -25.45 24.50
CA GLU A 143 21.56 -26.55 25.34
C GLU A 143 20.41 -27.15 26.15
N TYR A 144 19.52 -26.32 26.70
CA TYR A 144 18.35 -26.81 27.44
C TYR A 144 17.41 -27.62 26.53
N ILE A 145 17.12 -27.14 25.33
CA ILE A 145 16.29 -27.87 24.34
C ILE A 145 16.98 -29.17 23.90
N ALA A 146 18.29 -29.14 23.64
CA ALA A 146 19.05 -30.34 23.29
C ALA A 146 19.02 -31.39 24.43
N HIS A 147 19.04 -30.95 25.68
CA HIS A 147 18.85 -31.83 26.84
C HIS A 147 17.45 -32.46 26.89
N LEU A 148 16.39 -31.69 26.59
CA LEU A 148 15.02 -32.22 26.49
C LEU A 148 14.88 -33.22 25.32
N GLN A 149 15.48 -32.93 24.17
CA GLN A 149 15.51 -33.86 23.03
C GLN A 149 16.26 -35.15 23.39
N LYS A 150 17.35 -35.06 24.15
CA LYS A 150 18.04 -36.24 24.68
C LYS A 150 17.15 -37.06 25.61
N PHE A 151 16.32 -36.42 26.45
CA PHE A 151 15.31 -37.16 27.23
C PHE A 151 14.33 -37.91 26.33
N LYS A 152 13.86 -37.30 25.24
CA LYS A 152 13.01 -37.98 24.24
C LYS A 152 13.69 -39.22 23.64
N ASP A 153 14.95 -39.08 23.24
CA ASP A 153 15.73 -40.18 22.67
C ASP A 153 15.95 -41.30 23.68
N ASP A 154 16.30 -40.96 24.93
CA ASP A 154 16.54 -41.93 26.00
C ASP A 154 15.24 -42.66 26.40
N ILE A 155 14.09 -41.96 26.41
CA ILE A 155 12.77 -42.59 26.62
C ILE A 155 12.46 -43.57 25.49
N THR A 156 12.68 -43.17 24.24
CA THR A 156 12.42 -44.01 23.06
C THR A 156 13.32 -45.25 23.05
N LYS A 157 14.61 -45.10 23.40
CA LYS A 157 15.56 -46.21 23.54
C LYS A 157 15.17 -47.17 24.66
N ALA A 158 14.81 -46.66 25.84
CA ALA A 158 14.33 -47.49 26.95
C ALA A 158 13.04 -48.23 26.56
N TRP A 159 12.16 -47.59 25.79
CA TRP A 159 10.95 -48.22 25.28
C TRP A 159 11.26 -49.34 24.27
N HIS A 160 12.21 -49.17 23.35
CA HIS A 160 12.59 -50.26 22.45
C HIS A 160 13.34 -51.40 23.15
N ALA A 161 14.00 -51.12 24.29
CA ALA A 161 14.70 -52.11 25.11
C ALA A 161 13.79 -52.87 26.10
N ASP A 162 12.46 -52.73 25.99
CA ASP A 162 11.47 -53.30 26.91
C ASP A 162 11.56 -52.81 28.37
N ASP A 163 12.27 -51.70 28.63
CA ASP A 163 12.37 -51.07 29.95
C ASP A 163 11.36 -49.93 30.14
N ARG A 164 10.13 -50.34 30.48
CA ARG A 164 8.97 -49.45 30.57
C ARG A 164 8.98 -48.63 31.84
N PHE A 165 9.54 -49.18 32.91
CA PHE A 165 9.71 -48.47 34.16
C PHE A 165 10.66 -47.29 33.99
N THR A 166 11.81 -47.50 33.34
CA THR A 166 12.75 -46.40 33.06
C THR A 166 12.15 -45.37 32.10
N SER A 167 11.39 -45.80 31.10
CA SER A 167 10.65 -44.91 30.20
C SER A 167 9.70 -43.98 30.96
N LEU A 168 8.86 -44.53 31.85
CA LEU A 168 7.94 -43.77 32.69
C LEU A 168 8.69 -42.85 33.68
N LYS A 169 9.78 -43.34 34.29
CA LYS A 169 10.59 -42.59 35.25
C LYS A 169 11.27 -41.38 34.60
N LEU A 170 11.78 -41.52 33.38
CA LEU A 170 12.35 -40.42 32.61
C LEU A 170 11.28 -39.40 32.20
N CYS A 171 10.11 -39.85 31.75
CA CYS A 171 8.99 -38.97 31.42
C CYS A 171 8.48 -38.20 32.64
N THR A 172 8.43 -38.85 33.81
CA THR A 172 8.11 -38.18 35.10
C THR A 172 9.12 -37.08 35.43
N LYS A 173 10.41 -37.27 35.13
CA LYS A 173 11.42 -36.21 35.31
C LYS A 173 11.18 -35.02 34.38
N VAL A 174 10.76 -35.25 33.14
CA VAL A 174 10.41 -34.18 32.19
C VAL A 174 9.20 -33.40 32.70
N ALA A 175 8.16 -34.10 33.16
CA ALA A 175 6.97 -33.46 33.72
C ALA A 175 7.26 -32.64 34.98
N ARG A 176 8.23 -33.05 35.81
CA ARG A 176 8.70 -32.28 36.97
C ARG A 176 9.33 -30.93 36.61
N LEU A 177 9.89 -30.77 35.41
CA LEU A 177 10.46 -29.50 34.98
C LEU A 177 9.38 -28.41 34.85
N LEU A 178 8.12 -28.80 34.58
CA LEU A 178 7.00 -27.86 34.49
C LEU A 178 6.57 -27.29 35.85
N MET A 179 7.09 -27.83 36.96
CA MET A 179 6.88 -27.23 38.30
C MET A 179 7.74 -25.97 38.50
N ASP A 180 8.78 -25.77 37.69
CA ASP A 180 9.69 -24.64 37.80
C ASP A 180 9.22 -23.48 36.92
N THR A 181 8.40 -22.58 37.48
CA THR A 181 7.90 -21.37 36.79
C THR A 181 8.90 -20.21 36.82
N SER A 182 10.04 -20.36 37.51
CA SER A 182 11.08 -19.33 37.60
C SER A 182 11.82 -19.09 36.28
N VAL A 183 11.76 -20.06 35.35
CA VAL A 183 12.33 -19.95 33.99
C VAL A 183 11.61 -18.91 33.12
N SER A 184 10.57 -18.25 33.64
CA SER A 184 10.13 -16.95 33.12
C SER A 184 9.70 -17.04 31.64
N TYR A 185 10.28 -16.24 30.74
CA TYR A 185 9.89 -16.21 29.31
C TYR A 185 10.22 -17.49 28.55
N PHE A 186 11.04 -18.39 29.11
CA PHE A 186 11.32 -19.71 28.53
C PHE A 186 10.25 -20.76 28.85
N TYR A 187 9.42 -20.55 29.88
CA TYR A 187 8.38 -21.50 30.30
C TYR A 187 7.45 -21.98 29.16
N PRO A 188 6.98 -21.11 28.24
CA PRO A 188 6.14 -21.55 27.12
C PRO A 188 6.85 -22.52 26.17
N THR A 189 8.16 -22.34 25.95
CA THR A 189 8.97 -23.26 25.14
C THR A 189 9.18 -24.59 25.87
N LEU A 190 9.47 -24.53 27.17
CA LEU A 190 9.60 -25.71 28.02
C LEU A 190 8.31 -26.54 27.99
N PHE A 191 7.15 -25.88 28.15
CA PHE A 191 5.84 -26.49 28.07
C PHE A 191 5.64 -27.25 26.76
N VAL A 192 5.84 -26.59 25.61
CA VAL A 192 5.66 -27.21 24.29
C VAL A 192 6.50 -28.48 24.16
N VAL A 193 7.81 -28.40 24.45
CA VAL A 193 8.71 -29.54 24.29
C VAL A 193 8.40 -30.65 25.30
N ALA A 194 8.07 -30.30 26.55
CA ALA A 194 7.73 -31.28 27.57
C ALA A 194 6.43 -32.03 27.23
N THR A 195 5.39 -31.31 26.78
CA THR A 195 4.12 -31.93 26.36
C THR A 195 4.30 -32.85 25.15
N ASP A 196 5.12 -32.49 24.16
CA ASP A 196 5.42 -33.36 23.02
C ASP A 196 6.13 -34.66 23.43
N ILE A 197 7.01 -34.60 24.45
CA ILE A 197 7.67 -35.79 25.01
C ILE A 197 6.68 -36.67 25.76
N MET A 198 5.77 -36.07 26.54
CA MET A 198 4.73 -36.80 27.27
C MET A 198 3.72 -37.46 26.31
N ASP A 199 3.29 -36.75 25.27
CA ASP A 199 2.44 -37.28 24.19
C ASP A 199 3.12 -38.45 23.48
N THR A 200 4.43 -38.39 23.24
CA THR A 200 5.18 -39.52 22.66
C THR A 200 5.08 -40.77 23.53
N LEU A 201 5.16 -40.63 24.87
CA LEU A 201 4.95 -41.76 25.77
C LEU A 201 3.48 -42.23 25.75
N GLY A 202 2.53 -41.31 25.75
CA GLY A 202 1.09 -41.60 25.66
C GLY A 202 0.75 -42.43 24.42
N ASP A 203 1.23 -42.01 23.25
CA ASP A 203 1.06 -42.70 21.97
C ASP A 203 1.68 -44.12 22.02
N MET A 204 2.89 -44.26 22.56
CA MET A 204 3.54 -45.57 22.70
C MET A 204 2.76 -46.52 23.64
N VAL A 205 2.20 -46.00 24.74
CA VAL A 205 1.38 -46.79 25.68
C VAL A 205 0.05 -47.18 25.03
N TRP A 206 -0.58 -46.25 24.31
CA TRP A 206 -1.80 -46.50 23.55
C TRP A 206 -1.61 -47.62 22.52
N GLU A 207 -0.59 -47.51 21.67
CA GLU A 207 -0.28 -48.53 20.65
C GLU A 207 0.02 -49.89 21.28
N ARG A 208 0.68 -49.93 22.45
CA ARG A 208 0.91 -51.18 23.15
C ARG A 208 -0.39 -51.83 23.63
N ILE A 209 -1.28 -51.05 24.26
CA ILE A 209 -2.55 -51.58 24.76
C ILE A 209 -3.40 -52.06 23.59
N LYS A 210 -3.42 -51.29 22.50
CA LYS A 210 -4.07 -51.66 21.24
C LYS A 210 -3.53 -52.98 20.69
N HIS A 211 -2.21 -53.12 20.59
CA HIS A 211 -1.58 -54.36 20.11
C HIS A 211 -1.93 -55.57 20.99
N ILE A 212 -1.99 -55.41 22.32
CA ILE A 212 -2.41 -56.49 23.23
C ILE A 212 -3.88 -56.86 23.00
N SER A 213 -4.74 -55.89 22.71
CA SER A 213 -6.15 -56.15 22.39
C SER A 213 -6.35 -56.86 21.05
N GLU A 214 -5.52 -56.59 20.05
CA GLU A 214 -5.60 -57.20 18.71
C GLU A 214 -5.05 -58.65 18.66
N HIS A 215 -4.18 -59.03 19.60
CA HIS A 215 -3.50 -60.34 19.63
C HIS A 215 -4.13 -61.34 20.62
N ALA A 216 -5.25 -60.99 21.24
CA ALA A 216 -6.05 -61.95 22.00
C ALA A 216 -6.75 -62.94 21.04
N GLU A 217 -7.05 -64.16 21.48
CA GLU A 217 -7.46 -65.30 20.63
C GLU A 217 -8.72 -65.07 19.75
N ASP A 218 -9.47 -63.99 19.99
CA ASP A 218 -10.60 -63.56 19.17
C ASP A 218 -10.21 -62.40 18.23
N GLN A 219 -9.91 -62.73 16.95
CA GLN A 219 -9.64 -61.73 15.90
C GLN A 219 -10.85 -60.80 15.70
N ILE A 220 -10.80 -59.59 16.25
CA ILE A 220 -11.68 -58.49 15.89
C ILE A 220 -10.81 -57.36 15.36
N ASP A 221 -11.03 -56.96 14.11
CA ASP A 221 -10.36 -55.85 13.45
C ASP A 221 -10.77 -54.54 14.13
N ILE A 222 -9.89 -54.00 14.99
CA ILE A 222 -10.15 -52.75 15.72
C ILE A 222 -9.85 -51.57 14.78
N SER A 223 -10.81 -51.23 13.91
CA SER A 223 -10.82 -49.90 13.30
C SER A 223 -11.00 -48.82 14.39
N ASN A 224 -10.49 -47.61 14.14
CA ASN A 224 -10.16 -46.52 15.09
C ASN A 224 -11.11 -46.15 16.26
N ASN A 225 -12.27 -46.78 16.44
CA ASN A 225 -13.16 -46.61 17.59
C ASN A 225 -13.16 -47.88 18.46
N VAL A 226 -12.26 -47.90 19.45
CA VAL A 226 -12.19 -48.96 20.47
C VAL A 226 -13.44 -48.88 21.37
N GLU A 227 -14.28 -49.92 21.36
CA GLU A 227 -15.34 -50.05 22.37
C GLU A 227 -14.83 -50.81 23.62
N PRO A 228 -15.14 -50.36 24.85
CA PRO A 228 -14.68 -51.03 26.08
C PRO A 228 -15.21 -52.47 26.20
N THR A 229 -16.32 -52.78 25.53
CA THR A 229 -16.95 -54.10 25.47
C THR A 229 -16.18 -55.08 24.59
N THR A 230 -15.41 -54.61 23.61
CA THR A 230 -14.62 -55.45 22.68
C THR A 230 -13.15 -55.59 23.09
N THR A 231 -12.73 -54.91 24.16
CA THR A 231 -11.35 -54.96 24.66
C THR A 231 -11.14 -56.18 25.58
N CYS A 232 -10.08 -56.97 25.32
CA CYS A 232 -9.71 -58.14 26.10
C CYS A 232 -9.31 -57.81 27.56
N ASN A 233 -9.46 -58.78 28.47
CA ASN A 233 -9.18 -58.57 29.89
C ASN A 233 -7.70 -58.22 30.16
N ASP A 234 -6.77 -58.83 29.44
CA ASP A 234 -5.33 -58.56 29.59
C ASP A 234 -4.96 -57.12 29.21
N ALA A 235 -5.59 -56.56 28.17
CA ALA A 235 -5.41 -55.16 27.78
C ALA A 235 -6.02 -54.20 28.83
N LYS A 236 -7.18 -54.55 29.41
CA LYS A 236 -7.80 -53.78 30.51
C LYS A 236 -6.93 -53.76 31.76
N GLU A 237 -6.42 -54.91 32.18
CA GLU A 237 -5.49 -54.99 33.33
C GLU A 237 -4.20 -54.21 33.07
N THR A 238 -3.64 -54.31 31.86
CA THR A 238 -2.45 -53.55 31.46
C THR A 238 -2.72 -52.04 31.51
N CYS A 239 -3.87 -51.59 31.02
CA CYS A 239 -4.29 -50.19 31.06
C CYS A 239 -4.47 -49.68 32.50
N ILE A 240 -5.17 -50.44 33.36
CA ILE A 240 -5.32 -50.13 34.80
C ILE A 240 -3.96 -50.03 35.48
N ASN A 241 -3.04 -50.96 35.20
CA ASN A 241 -1.70 -50.95 35.76
C ASN A 241 -0.93 -49.66 35.43
N TRP A 242 -1.05 -49.13 34.22
CA TRP A 242 -0.45 -47.85 33.85
C TRP A 242 -1.01 -46.70 34.69
N PHE A 243 -2.33 -46.61 34.84
CA PHE A 243 -2.95 -45.58 35.68
C PHE A 243 -2.59 -45.74 37.16
N CYS A 244 -2.53 -46.95 37.70
CA CYS A 244 -2.08 -47.20 39.07
C CYS A 244 -0.62 -46.77 39.30
N LYS A 245 0.27 -47.01 38.31
CA LYS A 245 1.66 -46.56 38.39
C LYS A 245 1.78 -45.05 38.32
N ILE A 246 1.02 -44.38 37.47
CA ILE A 246 0.99 -42.91 37.42
C ILE A 246 0.41 -42.33 38.71
N ALA A 247 -0.67 -42.90 39.24
CA ALA A 247 -1.28 -42.48 40.50
C ALA A 247 -0.32 -42.59 41.71
N SER A 248 0.69 -43.46 41.62
CA SER A 248 1.73 -43.62 42.66
C SER A 248 2.79 -42.50 42.69
N ILE A 249 2.83 -41.63 41.68
CA ILE A 249 3.74 -40.47 41.63
C ILE A 249 3.32 -39.46 42.70
N GLN A 250 4.22 -39.09 43.61
CA GLN A 250 3.88 -38.24 44.77
C GLN A 250 3.47 -36.82 44.38
N GLU A 251 4.14 -36.24 43.38
CA GLU A 251 3.90 -34.86 42.97
C GLU A 251 2.63 -34.71 42.11
N LEU A 252 1.80 -33.72 42.43
CA LEU A 252 0.50 -33.52 41.80
C LEU A 252 0.60 -33.13 40.32
N LEU A 253 1.43 -32.15 39.98
CA LEU A 253 1.52 -31.62 38.61
C LEU A 253 2.02 -32.68 37.60
N PRO A 254 3.13 -33.41 37.86
CA PRO A 254 3.56 -34.50 36.98
C PRO A 254 2.51 -35.60 36.83
N ARG A 255 1.78 -35.92 37.90
CA ARG A 255 0.70 -36.91 37.86
C ARG A 255 -0.41 -36.47 36.92
N ILE A 256 -0.88 -35.22 37.03
CA ILE A 256 -1.93 -34.68 36.14
C ILE A 256 -1.50 -34.72 34.68
N TYR A 257 -0.30 -34.22 34.36
CA TYR A 257 0.18 -34.21 32.96
C TYR A 257 0.31 -35.61 32.35
N LEU A 258 0.83 -36.58 33.09
CA LEU A 258 0.96 -37.95 32.61
C LEU A 258 -0.41 -38.64 32.45
N GLU A 259 -1.35 -38.41 33.37
CA GLU A 259 -2.73 -38.90 33.21
C GLU A 259 -3.43 -38.25 32.01
N LEU A 260 -3.16 -36.97 31.71
CA LEU A 260 -3.68 -36.27 30.52
C LEU A 260 -3.05 -36.78 29.22
N ALA A 261 -1.76 -37.12 29.22
CA ALA A 261 -1.09 -37.69 28.04
C ALA A 261 -1.63 -39.10 27.71
N LEU A 262 -1.97 -39.87 28.74
CA LEU A 262 -2.59 -41.19 28.60
C LEU A 262 -4.13 -41.14 28.52
N LEU A 263 -4.72 -39.94 28.45
CA LEU A 263 -6.18 -39.78 28.46
C LEU A 263 -6.90 -40.63 27.39
N PRO A 264 -6.40 -40.76 26.14
CA PRO A 264 -7.03 -41.65 25.16
C PRO A 264 -7.18 -43.09 25.66
N CYS A 265 -6.22 -43.61 26.44
CA CYS A 265 -6.22 -44.99 26.96
C CYS A 265 -7.44 -45.31 27.84
N TRP A 266 -8.19 -44.30 28.32
CA TRP A 266 -9.45 -44.52 29.02
C TRP A 266 -10.54 -45.15 28.16
N SER A 267 -10.48 -45.04 26.83
CA SER A 267 -11.45 -45.68 25.94
C SER A 267 -11.41 -47.22 26.02
N PHE A 268 -10.29 -47.81 26.47
CA PHE A 268 -10.17 -49.25 26.73
C PHE A 268 -10.92 -49.68 28.01
N LEU A 269 -11.16 -48.75 28.94
CA LEU A 269 -11.69 -49.03 30.28
C LEU A 269 -13.14 -48.58 30.47
N ALA A 270 -13.53 -47.44 29.90
CA ALA A 270 -14.83 -46.81 30.15
C ALA A 270 -15.48 -46.33 28.85
N LYS A 271 -16.81 -46.48 28.77
CA LYS A 271 -17.61 -46.07 27.61
C LYS A 271 -17.67 -44.55 27.47
N GLU A 272 -17.62 -43.84 28.59
CA GLU A 272 -17.54 -42.39 28.65
C GLU A 272 -16.28 -41.96 29.43
N PRO A 273 -15.19 -41.55 28.75
CA PRO A 273 -13.97 -41.08 29.40
C PRO A 273 -14.13 -39.71 30.09
N ALA A 274 -15.27 -39.03 29.92
CA ALA A 274 -15.55 -37.69 30.43
C ALA A 274 -15.52 -37.59 31.97
N ASP A 275 -15.94 -38.63 32.69
CA ASP A 275 -15.93 -38.66 34.16
C ASP A 275 -14.51 -38.51 34.73
N ASN A 276 -13.51 -39.06 34.03
CA ASN A 276 -12.11 -38.93 34.42
C ASN A 276 -11.58 -37.52 34.23
N LEU A 277 -12.07 -36.80 33.22
CA LEU A 277 -11.72 -35.41 32.98
C LEU A 277 -12.27 -34.52 34.11
N GLN A 278 -13.47 -34.79 34.61
CA GLN A 278 -14.03 -34.11 35.78
C GLN A 278 -13.20 -34.36 37.05
N ARG A 279 -12.70 -35.58 37.26
CA ARG A 279 -11.76 -35.87 38.36
C ARG A 279 -10.45 -35.09 38.20
N LEU A 280 -9.86 -35.10 37.02
CA LEU A 280 -8.61 -34.37 36.74
C LEU A 280 -8.79 -32.86 36.93
N LYS A 281 -9.93 -32.30 36.52
CA LYS A 281 -10.31 -30.92 36.81
C LYS A 281 -10.38 -30.64 38.32
N LEU A 282 -10.95 -31.54 39.13
CA LEU A 282 -10.94 -31.33 40.59
C LEU A 282 -9.51 -31.34 41.17
N MET A 283 -8.59 -32.09 40.54
CA MET A 283 -7.18 -32.11 40.93
C MET A 283 -6.43 -30.83 40.54
N THR A 284 -6.77 -30.15 39.44
CA THR A 284 -6.09 -28.90 39.04
C THR A 284 -6.31 -27.75 40.00
N ARG A 285 -7.39 -27.78 40.81
CA ARG A 285 -7.60 -26.84 41.92
C ARG A 285 -6.51 -26.86 42.99
N GLY A 286 -5.75 -27.95 43.08
CA GLY A 286 -4.59 -28.06 43.97
C GLY A 286 -3.35 -27.29 43.48
N LEU A 287 -3.39 -26.70 42.29
CA LEU A 287 -2.29 -25.94 41.71
C LEU A 287 -2.36 -24.47 42.16
N ALA A 288 -1.46 -24.06 43.04
CA ALA A 288 -1.41 -22.71 43.60
C ALA A 288 -0.66 -21.68 42.71
N ASP A 289 0.22 -22.15 41.81
CA ASP A 289 0.93 -21.26 40.89
C ASP A 289 0.05 -20.94 39.65
N PRO A 290 -0.19 -19.67 39.32
CA PRO A 290 -1.09 -19.28 38.23
C PRO A 290 -0.56 -19.67 36.84
N VAL A 291 0.76 -19.68 36.63
CA VAL A 291 1.37 -20.06 35.35
C VAL A 291 1.23 -21.58 35.17
N ALA A 292 1.67 -22.37 36.15
CA ALA A 292 1.54 -23.82 36.09
C ALA A 292 0.08 -24.26 35.98
N SER A 293 -0.84 -23.60 36.69
CA SER A 293 -2.28 -23.82 36.58
C SER A 293 -2.80 -23.50 35.19
N ALA A 294 -2.50 -22.33 34.64
CA ALA A 294 -2.98 -21.92 33.31
C ALA A 294 -2.51 -22.85 32.20
N TYR A 295 -1.23 -23.23 32.20
CA TYR A 295 -0.67 -24.16 31.21
C TYR A 295 -1.17 -25.60 31.38
N CYS A 296 -1.46 -26.02 32.62
CA CYS A 296 -2.09 -27.32 32.86
C CYS A 296 -3.52 -27.35 32.28
N HIS A 297 -4.32 -26.29 32.50
CA HIS A 297 -5.65 -26.16 31.90
C HIS A 297 -5.59 -26.07 30.37
N LEU A 298 -4.59 -25.38 29.82
CA LEU A 298 -4.33 -25.32 28.38
C LEU A 298 -4.09 -26.72 27.78
N TYR A 299 -3.23 -27.53 28.40
CA TYR A 299 -3.00 -28.90 27.95
C TYR A 299 -4.23 -29.79 28.14
N MET A 300 -4.95 -29.62 29.24
CA MET A 300 -6.21 -30.32 29.48
C MET A 300 -7.25 -30.00 28.39
N ALA A 301 -7.35 -28.75 27.96
CA ALA A 301 -8.22 -28.33 26.86
C ALA A 301 -7.89 -29.06 25.57
N HIS A 302 -6.61 -29.10 25.21
CA HIS A 302 -6.13 -29.84 24.05
C HIS A 302 -6.44 -31.34 24.13
N CYS A 303 -6.20 -31.97 25.28
CA CYS A 303 -6.50 -33.39 25.47
C CYS A 303 -8.00 -33.68 25.47
N ALA A 304 -8.83 -32.77 25.97
CA ALA A 304 -10.29 -32.90 25.98
C ALA A 304 -10.89 -32.85 24.56
N GLU A 305 -10.33 -32.02 23.67
CA GLU A 305 -10.74 -31.92 22.25
C GLU A 305 -10.57 -33.26 21.51
N LYS A 306 -9.54 -34.06 21.88
CA LYS A 306 -9.30 -35.41 21.30
C LYS A 306 -10.41 -36.41 21.59
N LEU A 307 -11.25 -36.18 22.62
CA LEU A 307 -12.29 -37.12 23.05
C LEU A 307 -13.69 -36.81 22.49
N ALA A 308 -13.87 -35.73 21.72
CA ALA A 308 -15.16 -35.33 21.11
C ALA A 308 -16.35 -35.33 22.11
N THR A 309 -16.13 -34.85 23.34
CA THR A 309 -17.15 -34.89 24.42
C THR A 309 -18.02 -33.63 24.43
N TYR A 310 -19.33 -33.80 24.70
CA TYR A 310 -20.34 -32.73 24.72
C TYR A 310 -20.19 -31.74 25.90
N ASP A 311 -19.29 -32.01 26.87
CA ASP A 311 -19.15 -31.25 28.13
C ASP A 311 -17.80 -30.49 28.27
N ALA A 312 -16.99 -30.47 27.21
CA ALA A 312 -15.69 -29.79 27.21
C ALA A 312 -15.81 -28.30 27.59
N GLY A 313 -16.86 -27.61 27.12
CA GLY A 313 -17.11 -26.21 27.44
C GLY A 313 -17.17 -25.92 28.95
N ARG A 314 -17.84 -26.76 29.75
CA ARG A 314 -17.99 -26.57 31.20
C ARG A 314 -16.70 -26.82 31.99
N ILE A 315 -15.83 -27.66 31.44
CA ILE A 315 -14.52 -27.96 32.04
C ILE A 315 -13.57 -26.79 31.78
N LEU A 316 -13.63 -26.20 30.58
CA LEU A 316 -12.85 -25.02 30.21
C LEU A 316 -13.30 -23.76 30.98
N THR A 317 -14.61 -23.52 31.13
CA THR A 317 -15.13 -22.37 31.90
C THR A 317 -14.68 -22.44 33.36
N ALA A 318 -14.71 -23.63 33.96
CA ALA A 318 -14.21 -23.83 35.31
C ALA A 318 -12.71 -23.61 35.44
N GLY A 319 -11.90 -24.05 34.46
CA GLY A 319 -10.46 -23.79 34.45
C GLY A 319 -10.13 -22.29 34.39
N ILE A 320 -10.87 -21.52 33.60
CA ILE A 320 -10.76 -20.06 33.59
C ILE A 320 -11.11 -19.47 34.96
N ASN A 321 -12.15 -19.98 35.63
CA ASN A 321 -12.52 -19.49 36.96
C ASN A 321 -11.45 -19.83 38.02
N ASP A 322 -10.83 -21.00 37.94
CA ASP A 322 -9.72 -21.36 38.83
C ASP A 322 -8.53 -20.40 38.61
N ILE A 323 -8.19 -20.07 37.35
CA ILE A 323 -7.18 -19.05 37.02
C ILE A 323 -7.59 -17.66 37.56
N LYS A 324 -8.85 -17.24 37.39
CA LYS A 324 -9.36 -15.96 37.92
C LYS A 324 -9.15 -15.86 39.42
N VAL A 325 -9.50 -16.92 40.17
CA VAL A 325 -9.34 -16.95 41.63
C VAL A 325 -7.87 -16.77 42.02
N LEU A 326 -6.94 -17.43 41.31
CA LEU A 326 -5.50 -17.29 41.57
C LEU A 326 -4.99 -15.88 41.25
N LEU A 327 -5.45 -15.26 40.17
CA LEU A 327 -5.09 -13.87 39.82
C LEU A 327 -5.65 -12.87 40.85
N MET A 328 -6.91 -13.01 41.25
CA MET A 328 -7.52 -12.15 42.29
C MET A 328 -6.83 -12.28 43.65
N GLN A 329 -6.31 -13.46 44.01
CA GLN A 329 -5.58 -13.65 45.26
C GLN A 329 -4.22 -12.94 45.28
N GLN A 330 -3.61 -12.69 44.12
CA GLN A 330 -2.34 -11.95 44.02
C GLN A 330 -2.49 -10.43 44.17
N ASP A 331 -3.70 -9.91 44.00
CA ASP A 331 -4.05 -8.48 44.08
C ASP A 331 -3.99 -7.91 45.52
N ILE A 332 -3.99 -8.79 46.54
CA ILE A 332 -3.95 -8.40 47.95
C ILE A 332 -2.56 -7.81 48.34
N CYS A 333 -1.52 -8.05 47.53
CA CYS A 333 -0.18 -7.47 47.72
C CYS A 333 -0.06 -6.13 46.96
N LYS A 334 -0.18 -5.03 47.71
CA LYS A 334 -0.39 -3.62 47.29
C LYS A 334 0.69 -2.93 46.43
N SER A 335 1.53 -3.65 45.69
CA SER A 335 2.46 -3.03 44.75
C SER A 335 2.68 -3.93 43.53
N ILE A 336 2.37 -3.41 42.33
CA ILE A 336 2.56 -4.13 41.07
C ILE A 336 4.07 -4.40 40.88
N SER A 337 4.49 -5.64 41.12
CA SER A 337 5.88 -6.06 40.89
C SER A 337 6.10 -6.35 39.40
N GLU A 338 7.33 -6.18 38.89
CA GLU A 338 7.72 -6.66 37.55
C GLU A 338 7.37 -8.14 37.35
N ASN A 339 7.40 -8.94 38.43
CA ASN A 339 7.00 -10.34 38.43
C ASN A 339 5.50 -10.55 38.12
N GLN A 340 4.62 -9.64 38.55
CA GLN A 340 3.18 -9.77 38.28
C GLN A 340 2.86 -9.49 36.82
N LYS A 341 3.46 -8.46 36.21
CA LYS A 341 3.34 -8.19 34.76
C LYS A 341 3.82 -9.38 33.92
N MET A 342 4.90 -10.02 34.36
CA MET A 342 5.43 -11.21 33.74
C MET A 342 4.45 -12.40 33.82
N ILE A 343 3.89 -12.68 35.01
CA ILE A 343 2.90 -13.74 35.20
C ILE A 343 1.69 -13.52 34.29
N ILE A 344 1.17 -12.29 34.24
CA ILE A 344 0.04 -11.93 33.37
C ILE A 344 0.36 -12.24 31.90
N ASN A 345 1.51 -11.79 31.40
CA ASN A 345 1.89 -12.02 30.01
C ASN A 345 2.03 -13.53 29.66
N LEU A 346 2.51 -14.35 30.62
CA LEU A 346 2.57 -15.80 30.46
C LEU A 346 1.19 -16.46 30.48
N VAL A 347 0.26 -15.95 31.28
CA VAL A 347 -1.09 -16.52 31.46
C VAL A 347 -2.10 -16.02 30.41
N GLU A 348 -1.86 -14.86 29.79
CA GLU A 348 -2.71 -14.27 28.75
C GLU A 348 -2.94 -15.24 27.57
N SER A 349 -1.88 -15.84 27.03
CA SER A 349 -2.00 -16.74 25.86
C SER A 349 -2.77 -18.04 26.16
N PRO A 350 -2.56 -18.71 27.32
CA PRO A 350 -3.46 -19.74 27.79
C PRO A 350 -4.93 -19.29 27.92
N ILE A 351 -5.20 -18.12 28.52
CA ILE A 351 -6.57 -17.60 28.65
C ILE A 351 -7.20 -17.40 27.27
N GLU A 352 -6.49 -16.75 26.34
CA GLU A 352 -6.95 -16.52 24.97
C GLU A 352 -7.38 -17.83 24.29
N TYR A 353 -6.54 -18.86 24.37
CA TYR A 353 -6.84 -20.16 23.77
C TYR A 353 -8.02 -20.86 24.45
N LEU A 354 -8.09 -20.84 25.79
CA LEU A 354 -9.21 -21.43 26.52
C LEU A 354 -10.54 -20.77 26.16
N VAL A 355 -10.56 -19.44 26.07
CA VAL A 355 -11.76 -18.69 25.65
C VAL A 355 -12.14 -19.05 24.22
N LYS A 356 -11.18 -19.10 23.29
CA LYS A 356 -11.43 -19.55 21.91
C LYS A 356 -12.06 -20.94 21.86
N CYS A 357 -11.53 -21.89 22.61
CA CYS A 357 -12.09 -23.24 22.70
C CYS A 357 -13.51 -23.25 23.27
N ILE A 358 -13.82 -22.40 24.25
CA ILE A 358 -15.18 -22.29 24.81
C ILE A 358 -16.17 -21.83 23.74
N PHE A 359 -15.81 -20.84 22.92
CA PHE A 359 -16.74 -20.23 21.95
C PHE A 359 -16.73 -20.88 20.56
N LYS A 360 -15.79 -21.78 20.25
CA LYS A 360 -15.64 -22.48 18.95
C LYS A 360 -16.88 -23.27 18.51
N ASP A 361 -17.57 -23.93 19.44
CA ASP A 361 -18.69 -24.85 19.14
C ASP A 361 -20.07 -24.35 19.60
N ILE A 362 -20.17 -23.12 20.13
CA ILE A 362 -21.44 -22.57 20.63
C ILE A 362 -22.27 -22.02 19.47
N TYR A 363 -22.89 -22.90 18.68
CA TYR A 363 -23.92 -22.50 17.72
C TYR A 363 -25.22 -22.12 18.46
N GLN A 364 -25.36 -20.81 18.72
CA GLN A 364 -26.60 -20.05 18.90
C GLN A 364 -27.60 -20.38 20.04
N GLY A 365 -27.36 -21.38 20.90
CA GLY A 365 -28.26 -21.67 22.04
C GLY A 365 -27.65 -21.57 23.45
N ASN A 366 -26.32 -21.59 23.58
CA ASN A 366 -25.63 -21.85 24.86
C ASN A 366 -24.73 -20.70 25.35
N ILE A 367 -24.70 -19.55 24.66
CA ILE A 367 -23.85 -18.39 25.01
C ILE A 367 -24.18 -17.88 26.42
N GLY A 368 -25.48 -17.79 26.74
CA GLY A 368 -25.92 -17.39 28.08
C GLY A 368 -25.41 -18.34 29.18
N ASN A 369 -25.34 -19.64 28.91
CA ASN A 369 -24.81 -20.62 29.86
C ASN A 369 -23.30 -20.46 30.05
N ALA A 370 -22.53 -20.27 28.97
CA ALA A 370 -21.10 -20.00 29.07
C ALA A 370 -20.81 -18.70 29.83
N LEU A 371 -21.57 -17.63 29.58
CA LEU A 371 -21.44 -16.37 30.30
C LEU A 371 -21.80 -16.50 31.78
N MET A 372 -22.87 -17.24 32.11
CA MET A 372 -23.23 -17.54 33.50
C MET A 372 -22.13 -18.35 34.21
N GLU A 373 -21.59 -19.38 33.56
CA GLU A 373 -20.51 -20.19 34.14
C GLU A 373 -19.23 -19.39 34.33
N LEU A 374 -18.93 -18.44 33.44
CA LEU A 374 -17.83 -17.49 33.60
C LEU A 374 -18.12 -16.40 34.65
N GLY A 375 -19.31 -16.41 35.26
CA GLY A 375 -19.76 -15.44 36.25
C GLY A 375 -20.14 -14.07 35.67
N LEU A 376 -20.18 -13.94 34.35
CA LEU A 376 -20.50 -12.69 33.65
C LEU A 376 -22.02 -12.45 33.58
N GLY A 377 -22.84 -13.50 33.53
CA GLY A 377 -24.31 -13.43 33.41
C GLY A 377 -25.08 -13.95 34.64
N ARG A 378 -26.35 -13.55 34.77
CA ARG A 378 -27.28 -14.01 35.83
C ARG A 378 -28.30 -15.04 35.34
N SER A 379 -28.72 -14.92 34.07
CA SER A 379 -29.67 -15.83 33.43
C SER A 379 -29.40 -15.88 31.92
N THR A 380 -30.03 -16.82 31.21
CA THR A 380 -29.97 -16.88 29.73
C THR A 380 -30.56 -15.65 29.05
N THR A 381 -31.32 -14.83 29.79
CA THR A 381 -31.87 -13.53 29.36
C THR A 381 -31.09 -12.33 29.87
N GLU A 382 -30.48 -12.39 31.06
CA GLU A 382 -29.57 -11.38 31.61
C GLU A 382 -28.12 -11.82 31.42
N LEU A 383 -27.58 -11.53 30.23
CA LEU A 383 -26.27 -12.01 29.80
C LEU A 383 -25.09 -11.37 30.54
N PHE A 384 -25.29 -10.18 31.12
CA PHE A 384 -24.24 -9.40 31.79
C PHE A 384 -24.67 -8.89 33.17
N VAL A 385 -23.76 -8.96 34.14
CA VAL A 385 -23.93 -8.52 35.52
C VAL A 385 -22.89 -7.44 35.82
N ASN A 386 -23.31 -6.35 36.44
CA ASN A 386 -22.42 -5.24 36.81
C ASN A 386 -21.58 -5.58 38.06
N THR A 387 -20.71 -6.57 37.95
CA THR A 387 -19.71 -6.94 38.97
C THR A 387 -18.30 -6.81 38.40
N PRO A 388 -17.28 -6.53 39.23
CA PRO A 388 -15.90 -6.48 38.75
C PRO A 388 -15.44 -7.88 38.35
N HIS A 389 -14.80 -7.99 37.17
CA HIS A 389 -14.19 -9.22 36.68
C HIS A 389 -12.71 -8.99 36.35
N VAL A 390 -11.97 -10.10 36.21
CA VAL A 390 -10.57 -10.06 35.81
C VAL A 390 -10.45 -9.51 34.39
N SER A 391 -9.78 -8.36 34.22
CA SER A 391 -9.80 -7.58 32.98
C SER A 391 -9.22 -8.34 31.78
N VAL A 392 -8.17 -9.14 31.96
CA VAL A 392 -7.59 -9.94 30.86
C VAL A 392 -8.57 -11.01 30.35
N VAL A 393 -9.36 -11.61 31.25
CA VAL A 393 -10.37 -12.59 30.85
C VAL A 393 -11.53 -11.90 30.14
N LEU A 394 -11.97 -10.76 30.67
CA LEU A 394 -13.03 -9.97 30.04
C LEU A 394 -12.64 -9.59 28.61
N TYR A 395 -11.42 -9.10 28.40
CA TYR A 395 -10.91 -8.74 27.07
C TYR A 395 -11.04 -9.88 26.05
N HIS A 396 -10.51 -11.06 26.38
CA HIS A 396 -10.57 -12.20 25.46
C HIS A 396 -12.00 -12.72 25.26
N VAL A 397 -12.85 -12.71 26.30
CA VAL A 397 -14.26 -13.08 26.15
C VAL A 397 -14.98 -12.13 25.19
N LEU A 398 -14.80 -10.81 25.36
CA LEU A 398 -15.41 -9.81 24.47
C LEU A 398 -14.94 -9.95 23.01
N GLY A 399 -13.69 -10.39 22.80
CA GLY A 399 -13.13 -10.64 21.47
C GLY A 399 -13.82 -11.80 20.73
N GLU A 400 -14.17 -12.86 21.45
CA GLU A 400 -14.78 -14.08 20.87
C GLU A 400 -16.32 -14.05 20.83
N LEU A 401 -16.96 -13.09 21.51
CA LEU A 401 -18.42 -12.97 21.49
C LEU A 401 -18.95 -12.60 20.09
N PRO A 402 -20.08 -13.17 19.64
CA PRO A 402 -20.72 -12.77 18.38
C PRO A 402 -21.11 -11.28 18.37
N VAL A 403 -20.90 -10.60 17.24
CA VAL A 403 -21.17 -9.16 17.08
C VAL A 403 -22.63 -8.80 17.34
N GLU A 404 -23.57 -9.72 17.07
CA GLU A 404 -24.99 -9.57 17.38
C GLU A 404 -25.22 -9.37 18.88
N VAL A 405 -24.53 -10.16 19.70
CA VAL A 405 -24.66 -10.14 21.17
C VAL A 405 -24.01 -8.88 21.72
N VAL A 406 -22.84 -8.50 21.20
CA VAL A 406 -22.13 -7.28 21.62
C VAL A 406 -22.97 -6.03 21.30
N SER A 407 -23.49 -5.94 20.08
CA SER A 407 -24.31 -4.80 19.63
C SER A 407 -25.61 -4.67 20.45
N ALA A 408 -26.28 -5.78 20.74
CA ALA A 408 -27.53 -5.78 21.52
C ALA A 408 -27.33 -5.39 23.00
N ASN A 409 -26.16 -5.68 23.58
CA ASN A 409 -25.88 -5.49 25.01
C ASN A 409 -24.79 -4.42 25.28
N ALA A 410 -24.54 -3.53 24.32
CA ALA A 410 -23.39 -2.63 24.34
C ALA A 410 -23.28 -1.76 25.61
N VAL A 411 -24.42 -1.31 26.16
CA VAL A 411 -24.45 -0.46 27.37
C VAL A 411 -24.07 -1.25 28.63
N ASP A 412 -24.49 -2.52 28.72
CA ASP A 412 -24.18 -3.37 29.86
C ASP A 412 -22.75 -3.87 29.79
N ILE A 413 -22.24 -4.15 28.59
CA ILE A 413 -20.82 -4.43 28.37
C ILE A 413 -19.96 -3.22 28.73
N LEU A 414 -20.37 -1.99 28.37
CA LEU A 414 -19.64 -0.79 28.78
C LEU A 414 -19.57 -0.67 30.30
N ARG A 415 -20.70 -0.83 31.01
CA ARG A 415 -20.73 -0.81 32.49
C ARG A 415 -19.84 -1.90 33.09
N LEU A 416 -19.79 -3.07 32.46
CA LEU A 416 -18.92 -4.17 32.87
C LEU A 416 -17.44 -3.80 32.78
N ILE A 417 -17.04 -3.12 31.70
CA ILE A 417 -15.68 -2.60 31.51
C ILE A 417 -15.39 -1.49 32.54
N ASP A 418 -16.35 -0.59 32.81
CA ASP A 418 -16.21 0.45 33.82
C ASP A 418 -15.91 -0.15 35.21
N CYS A 419 -16.60 -1.25 35.56
CA CYS A 419 -16.42 -1.95 36.83
C CYS A 419 -15.17 -2.84 36.90
N SER A 420 -14.55 -3.18 35.77
CA SER A 420 -13.46 -4.17 35.66
C SER A 420 -12.11 -3.49 35.35
N ASN A 421 -11.65 -2.63 36.27
CA ASN A 421 -10.35 -1.99 36.20
C ASN A 421 -9.38 -2.63 37.21
N ASP A 422 -8.55 -3.56 36.74
CA ASP A 422 -7.52 -4.22 37.53
C ASP A 422 -6.13 -4.12 36.88
N TYR A 423 -5.10 -4.68 37.52
CA TYR A 423 -3.72 -4.64 37.03
C TYR A 423 -3.43 -5.68 35.93
N THR A 424 -4.37 -6.56 35.60
CA THR A 424 -4.19 -7.68 34.68
C THR A 424 -4.26 -7.28 33.22
N PHE A 425 -4.90 -6.16 32.90
CA PHE A 425 -4.99 -5.68 31.52
C PHE A 425 -5.22 -4.17 31.47
N ASP A 426 -4.68 -3.51 30.44
CA ASP A 426 -4.89 -2.08 30.26
C ASP A 426 -6.36 -1.79 29.88
N GLN A 427 -7.02 -0.97 30.69
CA GLN A 427 -8.42 -0.63 30.50
C GLN A 427 -8.68 0.07 29.16
N CYS A 428 -7.71 0.84 28.62
CA CYS A 428 -7.89 1.51 27.32
C CYS A 428 -8.08 0.52 26.17
N LEU A 429 -7.45 -0.66 26.26
CA LEU A 429 -7.58 -1.73 25.27
C LEU A 429 -8.96 -2.39 25.30
N ASN A 430 -9.58 -2.50 26.48
CA ASN A 430 -10.96 -3.00 26.60
C ASN A 430 -11.96 -2.05 25.92
N TYR A 431 -11.85 -0.74 26.15
CA TYR A 431 -12.70 0.24 25.46
C TYR A 431 -12.44 0.23 23.95
N ARG A 432 -11.18 0.12 23.52
CA ARG A 432 -10.82 0.00 22.11
C ARG A 432 -11.45 -1.23 21.47
N LEU A 433 -11.35 -2.40 22.11
CA LEU A 433 -11.95 -3.62 21.58
C LEU A 433 -13.46 -3.45 21.42
N LEU A 434 -14.16 -2.92 22.43
CA LEU A 434 -15.59 -2.65 22.33
C LEU A 434 -15.91 -1.73 21.14
N GLY A 435 -15.16 -0.64 20.96
CA GLY A 435 -15.34 0.28 19.83
C GLY A 435 -15.21 -0.42 18.48
N LEU A 436 -14.17 -1.24 18.30
CA LEU A 436 -13.94 -2.01 17.07
C LEU A 436 -15.07 -3.03 16.80
N ARG A 437 -15.55 -3.75 17.83
CA ARG A 437 -16.66 -4.70 17.69
C ARG A 437 -17.97 -4.00 17.34
N LEU A 438 -18.19 -2.78 17.83
CA LEU A 438 -19.37 -1.97 17.49
C LEU A 438 -19.30 -1.41 16.06
N CYS A 439 -18.11 -1.18 15.49
CA CYS A 439 -17.96 -0.83 14.07
C CYS A 439 -18.42 -1.97 13.15
N GLU A 440 -18.22 -3.24 13.54
CA GLU A 440 -18.69 -4.39 12.75
C GLU A 440 -20.23 -4.47 12.70
N LYS A 441 -20.91 -4.13 13.79
CA LYS A 441 -22.37 -4.06 13.85
C LYS A 441 -22.86 -2.94 14.77
N VAL A 442 -23.30 -1.86 14.15
CA VAL A 442 -23.73 -0.65 14.87
C VAL A 442 -25.03 -0.89 15.65
N PRO A 443 -25.10 -0.53 16.94
CA PRO A 443 -26.34 -0.57 17.72
C PRO A 443 -27.33 0.52 17.28
N PRO A 444 -28.60 0.47 17.71
CA PRO A 444 -29.57 1.54 17.44
C PRO A 444 -29.04 2.92 17.88
N ILE A 445 -29.33 3.97 17.09
CA ILE A 445 -28.78 5.33 17.27
C ILE A 445 -29.00 5.86 18.70
N SER A 446 -30.17 5.62 19.30
CA SER A 446 -30.47 6.02 20.67
C SER A 446 -29.53 5.40 21.71
N THR A 447 -29.15 4.15 21.51
CA THR A 447 -28.21 3.42 22.37
C THR A 447 -26.78 3.88 22.11
N LEU A 448 -26.44 4.15 20.84
CA LEU A 448 -25.13 4.64 20.44
C LEU A 448 -24.81 6.00 21.07
N THR A 449 -25.75 6.95 21.07
CA THR A 449 -25.56 8.28 21.69
C THR A 449 -25.27 8.16 23.19
N LEU A 450 -26.05 7.35 23.91
CA LEU A 450 -25.83 7.12 25.35
C LEU A 450 -24.47 6.46 25.64
N LEU A 451 -24.04 5.55 24.77
CA LEU A 451 -22.75 4.89 24.88
C LEU A 451 -21.60 5.89 24.67
N LEU A 452 -21.68 6.68 23.60
CA LEU A 452 -20.66 7.67 23.28
C LEU A 452 -20.56 8.74 24.38
N ASP A 453 -21.67 9.23 24.92
CA ASP A 453 -21.64 10.19 26.03
C ASP A 453 -20.89 9.63 27.26
N LYS A 454 -21.09 8.36 27.60
CA LYS A 454 -20.33 7.72 28.68
C LYS A 454 -18.86 7.52 28.31
N VAL A 455 -18.56 7.08 27.09
CA VAL A 455 -17.17 6.92 26.62
C VAL A 455 -16.45 8.27 26.63
N LYS A 456 -17.14 9.37 26.32
CA LYS A 456 -16.59 10.72 26.45
C LYS A 456 -16.14 11.04 27.86
N ASP A 457 -16.97 10.73 28.85
CA ASP A 457 -16.67 10.98 30.25
C ASP A 457 -15.44 10.17 30.70
N VAL A 458 -15.38 8.90 30.28
CA VAL A 458 -14.23 8.00 30.53
C VAL A 458 -12.97 8.54 29.87
N VAL A 459 -13.01 8.81 28.56
CA VAL A 459 -11.86 9.30 27.78
C VAL A 459 -11.36 10.64 28.33
N SER A 460 -12.26 11.48 28.84
CA SER A 460 -11.90 12.75 29.48
C SER A 460 -11.10 12.58 30.78
N SER A 461 -11.20 11.44 31.48
CA SER A 461 -10.42 11.15 32.68
C SER A 461 -8.97 10.68 32.42
N TYR A 462 -8.61 10.34 31.18
CA TYR A 462 -7.25 9.96 30.84
C TYR A 462 -6.38 11.21 30.66
N ASP A 463 -5.36 11.39 31.50
CA ASP A 463 -4.38 12.49 31.36
C ASP A 463 -3.35 12.19 30.26
N GLU A 464 -2.96 10.92 30.11
CA GLU A 464 -2.02 10.47 29.10
C GLU A 464 -2.65 10.43 27.71
N LEU A 465 -1.91 10.90 26.70
CA LEU A 465 -2.43 11.00 25.34
C LEU A 465 -2.48 9.67 24.61
N ASP A 466 -1.54 8.76 24.85
CA ASP A 466 -1.54 7.48 24.17
C ASP A 466 -2.84 6.71 24.44
N GLY A 467 -3.22 6.58 25.72
CA GLY A 467 -4.50 5.97 26.12
C GLY A 467 -5.72 6.70 25.55
N TYR A 468 -5.69 8.04 25.55
CA TYR A 468 -6.75 8.85 24.93
C TYR A 468 -6.90 8.56 23.42
N LEU A 469 -5.80 8.56 22.68
CA LEU A 469 -5.79 8.33 21.23
C LEU A 469 -6.23 6.91 20.89
N ILE A 470 -5.78 5.90 21.64
CA ILE A 470 -6.15 4.49 21.45
C ILE A 470 -7.67 4.30 21.50
N ILE A 471 -8.34 4.95 22.46
CA ILE A 471 -9.80 4.84 22.60
C ILE A 471 -10.48 5.67 21.51
N VAL A 472 -10.10 6.93 21.31
CA VAL A 472 -10.71 7.81 20.31
C VAL A 472 -10.65 7.21 18.92
N ASP A 473 -9.52 6.63 18.56
CA ASP A 473 -9.32 5.97 17.27
C ASP A 473 -10.34 4.85 17.03
N ALA A 474 -10.70 4.08 18.06
CA ALA A 474 -11.67 2.97 17.93
C ALA A 474 -13.11 3.44 17.67
N TYR A 475 -13.52 4.57 18.24
CA TYR A 475 -14.89 5.09 18.12
C TYR A 475 -15.05 6.12 17.00
N LEU A 476 -13.96 6.62 16.42
CA LEU A 476 -13.98 7.68 15.42
C LEU A 476 -14.84 7.31 14.20
N GLU A 477 -14.76 6.06 13.73
CA GLU A 477 -15.52 5.62 12.56
C GLU A 477 -17.04 5.66 12.82
N LEU A 478 -17.48 5.25 14.01
CA LEU A 478 -18.89 5.35 14.43
C LEU A 478 -19.37 6.80 14.47
N VAL A 479 -18.54 7.70 14.99
CA VAL A 479 -18.84 9.14 15.09
C VAL A 479 -18.99 9.76 13.70
N LEU A 480 -18.09 9.41 12.78
CA LEU A 480 -18.09 9.94 11.41
C LEU A 480 -19.24 9.37 10.58
N ALA A 481 -19.50 8.07 10.66
CA ALA A 481 -20.57 7.42 9.91
C ALA A 481 -21.99 7.93 10.27
N HIS A 482 -22.17 8.50 11.47
CA HIS A 482 -23.46 9.02 11.95
C HIS A 482 -23.51 10.55 12.08
N HIS A 483 -22.54 11.28 11.51
CA HIS A 483 -22.48 12.76 11.51
C HIS A 483 -22.63 13.39 12.91
N MET A 484 -21.91 12.86 13.90
CA MET A 484 -21.97 13.32 15.29
C MET A 484 -20.99 14.48 15.58
N ASP A 485 -21.17 15.63 14.93
CA ASP A 485 -20.19 16.74 14.91
C ASP A 485 -19.85 17.32 16.29
N LYS A 486 -20.83 17.41 17.18
CA LYS A 486 -20.61 17.89 18.56
C LYS A 486 -19.65 17.00 19.33
N TYR A 487 -19.75 15.69 19.10
CA TYR A 487 -18.88 14.71 19.72
C TYR A 487 -17.48 14.77 19.12
N LEU A 488 -17.37 14.81 17.78
CA LEU A 488 -16.10 14.95 17.08
C LEU A 488 -15.32 16.18 17.55
N ASN A 489 -15.97 17.35 17.62
CA ASN A 489 -15.34 18.58 18.09
C ASN A 489 -14.86 18.47 19.55
N ALA A 490 -15.61 17.78 20.41
CA ALA A 490 -15.19 17.54 21.79
C ALA A 490 -13.98 16.60 21.87
N LEU A 491 -13.94 15.55 21.04
CA LEU A 491 -12.80 14.63 20.97
C LEU A 491 -11.52 15.36 20.53
N LEU A 492 -11.59 16.14 19.44
CA LEU A 492 -10.44 16.88 18.93
C LEU A 492 -9.98 17.96 19.91
N LYS A 493 -10.90 18.65 20.59
CA LYS A 493 -10.57 19.57 21.69
C LYS A 493 -9.79 18.85 22.80
N GLY A 494 -10.20 17.65 23.19
CA GLY A 494 -9.51 16.87 24.21
C GLY A 494 -8.11 16.39 23.77
N ILE A 495 -7.89 16.12 22.48
CA ILE A 495 -6.55 15.89 21.92
C ILE A 495 -5.74 17.18 22.03
N TYR A 496 -6.28 18.29 21.54
CA TYR A 496 -5.61 19.59 21.51
C TYR A 496 -5.12 20.02 22.89
N GLU A 497 -6.00 20.00 23.91
CA GLU A 497 -5.68 20.34 25.29
C GLU A 497 -4.50 19.53 25.84
N ARG A 498 -4.42 18.23 25.51
CA ARG A 498 -3.34 17.36 25.96
C ARG A 498 -2.04 17.59 25.19
N THR A 499 -2.12 18.02 23.94
CA THR A 499 -0.92 18.30 23.11
C THR A 499 -0.21 19.61 23.45
N GLN A 500 -0.86 20.52 24.17
CA GLN A 500 -0.29 21.84 24.49
C GLN A 500 1.01 21.72 25.30
N GLY A 501 2.08 22.36 24.82
CA GLY A 501 3.34 22.52 25.54
C GLY A 501 4.23 21.27 25.65
N ARG A 502 3.89 20.15 24.97
CA ARG A 502 4.70 18.92 24.99
C ARG A 502 5.12 18.46 23.59
N LYS A 503 6.18 17.67 23.53
CA LYS A 503 6.57 16.94 22.31
C LYS A 503 5.82 15.60 22.27
N MET A 504 5.16 15.31 21.15
CA MET A 504 4.54 14.02 20.92
C MET A 504 5.58 12.96 20.53
N THR A 505 5.34 11.73 20.97
CA THR A 505 6.09 10.54 20.56
C THR A 505 5.71 10.11 19.14
N GLU A 506 6.55 9.30 18.48
CA GLU A 506 6.23 8.79 17.13
C GLU A 506 4.96 7.93 17.10
N LYS A 507 4.69 7.17 18.17
CA LYS A 507 3.47 6.35 18.30
C LYS A 507 2.22 7.23 18.35
N GLU A 508 2.23 8.26 19.20
CA GLU A 508 1.13 9.22 19.30
C GLU A 508 0.89 9.93 17.97
N LEU A 509 1.95 10.34 17.26
CA LEU A 509 1.82 10.95 15.92
C LEU A 509 1.24 9.98 14.88
N THR A 510 1.58 8.68 14.97
CA THR A 510 1.04 7.65 14.07
C THR A 510 -0.44 7.39 14.34
N ASN A 511 -0.85 7.37 15.61
CA ASN A 511 -2.26 7.26 15.98
C ASN A 511 -3.04 8.51 15.52
N LEU A 512 -2.47 9.71 15.71
CA LEU A 512 -3.07 10.95 15.24
C LEU A 512 -3.18 11.00 13.70
N GLN A 513 -2.16 10.52 12.98
CA GLN A 513 -2.24 10.35 11.53
C GLN A 513 -3.41 9.46 11.11
N SER A 514 -3.63 8.33 11.81
CA SER A 514 -4.76 7.42 11.54
C SER A 514 -6.11 8.14 11.67
N ILE A 515 -6.27 8.93 12.74
CA ILE A 515 -7.45 9.77 12.99
C ILE A 515 -7.66 10.77 11.85
N PHE A 516 -6.62 11.52 11.47
CA PHE A 516 -6.68 12.51 10.40
C PHE A 516 -7.02 11.90 9.04
N VAL A 517 -6.39 10.78 8.69
CA VAL A 517 -6.64 10.10 7.41
C VAL A 517 -8.09 9.60 7.31
N ARG A 518 -8.67 9.10 8.40
CA ARG A 518 -10.09 8.70 8.44
C ARG A 518 -11.03 9.90 8.34
N LEU A 519 -10.73 11.00 9.03
CA LEU A 519 -11.49 12.24 8.93
C LEU A 519 -11.55 12.75 7.48
N ILE A 520 -10.39 12.82 6.81
CA ILE A 520 -10.28 13.28 5.42
C ILE A 520 -11.00 12.31 4.47
N SER A 521 -10.87 11.01 4.69
CA SER A 521 -11.45 9.98 3.80
C SER A 521 -12.98 9.95 3.87
N ASN A 522 -13.57 10.19 5.05
CA ASN A 522 -15.02 10.19 5.26
C ASN A 522 -15.70 11.51 4.88
N SER A 523 -14.97 12.62 4.84
CA SER A 523 -15.50 13.91 4.36
C SER A 523 -15.79 13.88 2.85
N GLU A 524 -16.88 14.50 2.41
CA GLU A 524 -17.15 14.74 0.99
C GLU A 524 -16.30 15.91 0.49
N ASP A 525 -16.41 17.06 1.19
CA ASP A 525 -15.72 18.30 0.88
C ASP A 525 -14.59 18.63 1.87
N LEU A 526 -13.53 19.23 1.34
CA LEU A 526 -12.36 19.63 2.13
C LEU A 526 -12.66 20.84 3.03
N GLU A 527 -13.61 21.68 2.64
CA GLU A 527 -13.98 22.88 3.40
C GLU A 527 -14.59 22.50 4.75
N ASP A 528 -15.38 21.43 4.78
CA ASP A 528 -15.96 20.89 6.02
C ASP A 528 -14.86 20.40 6.97
N VAL A 529 -13.80 19.78 6.43
CA VAL A 529 -12.65 19.32 7.22
C VAL A 529 -11.92 20.48 7.87
N PHE A 530 -11.67 21.55 7.12
CA PHE A 530 -11.01 22.75 7.65
C PHE A 530 -11.89 23.54 8.61
N ALA A 531 -13.22 23.41 8.51
CA ALA A 531 -14.17 24.00 9.45
C ALA A 531 -14.24 23.26 10.80
N VAL A 532 -13.71 22.03 10.89
CA VAL A 532 -13.68 21.28 12.15
C VAL A 532 -12.76 21.97 13.16
N ASN A 533 -13.26 22.19 14.38
CA ASN A 533 -12.51 22.88 15.43
C ASN A 533 -11.23 22.13 15.78
N HIS A 534 -10.14 22.89 15.98
CA HIS A 534 -8.81 22.38 16.30
C HIS A 534 -8.15 21.47 15.25
N PHE A 535 -8.77 21.26 14.08
CA PHE A 535 -8.16 20.46 13.02
C PHE A 535 -6.85 21.07 12.54
N VAL A 536 -6.87 22.36 12.15
CA VAL A 536 -5.68 23.10 11.70
C VAL A 536 -4.66 23.23 12.82
N ASP A 537 -5.11 23.55 14.04
CA ASP A 537 -4.22 23.67 15.20
C ASP A 537 -3.43 22.36 15.46
N LEU A 538 -4.11 21.21 15.44
CA LEU A 538 -3.49 19.91 15.64
C LEU A 538 -2.58 19.53 14.47
N LEU A 539 -2.97 19.89 13.25
CA LEU A 539 -2.20 19.68 12.04
C LEU A 539 -0.86 20.43 12.09
N ASP A 540 -0.82 21.61 12.71
CA ASP A 540 0.39 22.42 12.88
C ASP A 540 1.34 21.86 13.95
N VAL A 541 0.82 21.14 14.95
CA VAL A 541 1.65 20.45 15.97
C VAL A 541 2.30 19.18 15.40
N MET A 542 1.70 18.56 14.39
CA MET A 542 2.24 17.36 13.74
C MET A 542 3.52 17.67 12.95
N HIS A 543 4.49 16.76 13.00
CA HIS A 543 5.76 16.87 12.27
C HIS A 543 6.24 15.51 11.76
N GLY A 544 7.28 15.51 10.92
CA GLY A 544 7.92 14.31 10.40
C GLY A 544 7.08 13.54 9.39
N SER A 545 7.31 12.21 9.30
CA SER A 545 6.61 11.34 8.36
C SER A 545 5.07 11.38 8.52
N PRO A 546 4.50 11.33 9.75
CA PRO A 546 3.05 11.35 9.91
C PRO A 546 2.37 12.61 9.37
N ARG A 547 2.99 13.78 9.56
CA ARG A 547 2.52 15.04 8.97
C ARG A 547 2.51 14.99 7.45
N ASN A 548 3.57 14.47 6.83
CA ASN A 548 3.69 14.37 5.38
C ASN A 548 2.61 13.47 4.78
N VAL A 549 2.31 12.34 5.42
CA VAL A 549 1.23 11.44 4.99
C VAL A 549 -0.11 12.15 5.01
N VAL A 550 -0.43 12.84 6.12
CA VAL A 550 -1.68 13.63 6.22
C VAL A 550 -1.72 14.72 5.14
N SER A 551 -0.65 15.48 4.92
CA SER A 551 -0.57 16.50 3.87
C SER A 551 -0.81 15.94 2.47
N VAL A 552 -0.23 14.78 2.16
CA VAL A 552 -0.46 14.08 0.89
C VAL A 552 -1.92 13.67 0.75
N HIS A 553 -2.56 13.17 1.81
CA HIS A 553 -3.99 12.84 1.79
C HIS A 553 -4.88 14.07 1.57
N ILE A 554 -4.60 15.18 2.26
CA ILE A 554 -5.31 16.47 2.07
C ILE A 554 -5.19 16.94 0.61
N LEU A 555 -3.97 17.01 0.07
CA LEU A 555 -3.75 17.43 -1.31
C LEU A 555 -4.39 16.47 -2.32
N SER A 556 -4.34 15.16 -2.06
CA SER A 556 -4.99 14.16 -2.93
C SER A 556 -6.51 14.32 -2.96
N LYS A 557 -7.13 14.69 -1.85
CA LYS A 557 -8.58 14.98 -1.78
C LYS A 557 -8.90 16.28 -2.49
N ALA A 558 -8.15 17.34 -2.21
CA ALA A 558 -8.31 18.65 -2.86
C ALA A 558 -8.19 18.61 -4.38
N THR A 559 -7.32 17.74 -4.90
CA THR A 559 -7.04 17.62 -6.34
C THR A 559 -8.02 16.72 -7.10
N ARG A 560 -8.84 15.92 -6.41
CA ARG A 560 -9.86 15.06 -7.03
C ARG A 560 -11.09 15.84 -7.52
N ASN A 561 -11.48 16.87 -6.79
CA ASN A 561 -12.68 17.65 -7.08
C ASN A 561 -12.41 18.65 -8.23
N ASP A 562 -13.44 19.44 -8.58
CA ASP A 562 -13.35 20.50 -9.59
C ASP A 562 -12.42 21.66 -9.15
N ASN A 563 -12.52 22.83 -9.79
CA ASN A 563 -11.63 23.95 -9.49
C ASN A 563 -11.73 24.41 -8.02
N ILE A 564 -10.59 24.78 -7.43
CA ILE A 564 -10.50 25.30 -6.08
C ILE A 564 -10.59 26.82 -6.16
N SER A 565 -11.70 27.39 -5.69
CA SER A 565 -11.99 28.83 -5.82
C SER A 565 -12.08 29.59 -4.50
N ASN A 566 -12.23 28.90 -3.37
CA ASN A 566 -12.32 29.55 -2.05
C ASN A 566 -10.93 30.05 -1.58
N PRO A 567 -10.73 31.37 -1.39
CA PRO A 567 -9.43 31.92 -1.01
C PRO A 567 -8.86 31.37 0.29
N ALA A 568 -9.70 31.08 1.29
CA ALA A 568 -9.25 30.53 2.57
C ALA A 568 -8.69 29.11 2.40
N THR A 569 -9.41 28.27 1.64
CA THR A 569 -8.99 26.91 1.29
C THR A 569 -7.69 26.92 0.48
N ILE A 570 -7.55 27.86 -0.46
CA ILE A 570 -6.32 28.03 -1.25
C ILE A 570 -5.13 28.37 -0.35
N GLN A 571 -5.29 29.30 0.60
CA GLN A 571 -4.23 29.69 1.53
C GLN A 571 -3.80 28.51 2.41
N GLN A 572 -4.76 27.77 2.98
CA GLN A 572 -4.48 26.58 3.80
C GLN A 572 -3.73 25.50 3.00
N LEU A 573 -4.18 25.22 1.77
CA LEU A 573 -3.51 24.26 0.89
C LEU A 573 -2.12 24.72 0.48
N PHE A 574 -1.91 26.03 0.33
CA PHE A 574 -0.60 26.60 0.05
C PHE A 574 0.37 26.40 1.21
N GLU A 575 -0.04 26.69 2.45
CA GLU A 575 0.76 26.45 3.66
C GLU A 575 1.09 24.96 3.85
N ILE A 576 0.13 24.07 3.63
CA ILE A 576 0.34 22.61 3.66
C ILE A 576 1.34 22.18 2.58
N SER A 577 1.24 22.75 1.37
CA SER A 577 2.16 22.46 0.26
C SER A 577 3.58 22.95 0.56
N GLN A 578 3.73 24.11 1.21
CA GLN A 578 5.03 24.62 1.65
C GLN A 578 5.67 23.71 2.70
N SER A 579 4.91 23.31 3.73
CA SER A 579 5.38 22.38 4.76
C SER A 579 5.81 21.04 4.17
N LEU A 580 5.03 20.52 3.21
CA LEU A 580 5.37 19.30 2.48
C LEU A 580 6.64 19.48 1.65
N HIS A 581 6.77 20.57 0.91
CA HIS A 581 7.96 20.87 0.09
C HIS A 581 9.24 20.98 0.92
N SER A 582 9.21 21.66 2.07
CA SER A 582 10.35 21.73 2.99
C SER A 582 10.79 20.34 3.48
N SER A 583 9.84 19.41 3.61
CA SER A 583 10.11 18.04 4.05
C SER A 583 10.63 17.12 2.93
N ILE A 584 10.30 17.40 1.67
CA ILE A 584 10.77 16.64 0.49
C ILE A 584 12.30 16.60 0.39
N ALA A 585 12.98 17.67 0.80
CA ALA A 585 14.45 17.76 0.76
C ALA A 585 15.17 16.65 1.56
N PHE A 586 14.47 16.03 2.51
CA PHE A 586 15.01 14.98 3.38
C PHE A 586 14.28 13.63 3.25
N ALA A 587 13.30 13.51 2.35
CA ALA A 587 12.39 12.37 2.25
C ALA A 587 12.77 11.33 1.17
N ASN A 588 12.19 10.13 1.28
CA ASN A 588 12.36 9.03 0.32
C ASN A 588 11.89 9.42 -1.11
N ALA A 589 12.63 8.98 -2.13
CA ALA A 589 12.42 9.38 -3.53
C ALA A 589 10.99 9.21 -4.06
N HIS A 590 10.25 8.17 -3.64
CA HIS A 590 8.88 7.92 -4.10
C HIS A 590 7.86 8.91 -3.52
N ILE A 591 7.96 9.23 -2.22
CA ILE A 591 7.08 10.21 -1.56
C ILE A 591 7.34 11.60 -2.12
N SER A 592 8.62 11.90 -2.42
CA SER A 592 9.04 13.16 -3.03
C SER A 592 8.42 13.39 -4.42
N GLN A 593 8.35 12.36 -5.27
CA GLN A 593 7.71 12.45 -6.60
C GLN A 593 6.20 12.66 -6.51
N GLN A 594 5.53 11.90 -5.65
CA GLN A 594 4.08 12.02 -5.47
C GLN A 594 3.70 13.40 -4.92
N ALA A 595 4.47 13.91 -3.94
CA ALA A 595 4.26 15.24 -3.37
C ALA A 595 4.46 16.34 -4.43
N ALA A 596 5.52 16.28 -5.23
CA ALA A 596 5.75 17.24 -6.32
C ALA A 596 4.61 17.24 -7.35
N TYR A 597 4.12 16.05 -7.73
CA TYR A 597 2.98 15.90 -8.62
C TYR A 597 1.70 16.52 -8.04
N LEU A 598 1.39 16.25 -6.77
CA LEU A 598 0.20 16.79 -6.09
C LEU A 598 0.26 18.31 -5.94
N ILE A 599 1.43 18.87 -5.61
CA ILE A 599 1.62 20.32 -5.53
C ILE A 599 1.41 20.95 -6.93
N SER A 600 1.98 20.37 -7.98
CA SER A 600 1.74 20.82 -9.36
C SER A 600 0.26 20.73 -9.75
N HIS A 601 -0.43 19.67 -9.35
CA HIS A 601 -1.85 19.49 -9.66
C HIS A 601 -2.74 20.46 -8.87
N PHE A 602 -2.41 20.73 -7.60
CA PHE A 602 -3.06 21.77 -6.79
C PHE A 602 -2.98 23.13 -7.50
N VAL A 603 -1.78 23.58 -7.87
CA VAL A 603 -1.57 24.86 -8.56
C VAL A 603 -2.38 24.98 -9.85
N ARG A 604 -2.55 23.86 -10.60
CA ARG A 604 -3.36 23.84 -11.83
C ARG A 604 -4.86 23.92 -11.59
N LYS A 605 -5.33 23.50 -10.42
CA LYS A 605 -6.76 23.46 -10.06
C LYS A 605 -7.26 24.75 -9.42
N VAL A 606 -6.36 25.63 -8.97
CA VAL A 606 -6.75 26.93 -8.39
C VAL A 606 -7.36 27.83 -9.47
N ASP A 607 -8.54 28.38 -9.19
CA ASP A 607 -9.17 29.41 -10.04
C ASP A 607 -9.90 30.45 -9.18
N TYR A 608 -9.31 31.65 -9.09
CA TYR A 608 -9.92 32.84 -8.45
C TYR A 608 -11.08 33.46 -9.25
N GLY A 609 -11.54 32.80 -10.33
CA GLY A 609 -12.71 33.22 -11.09
C GLY A 609 -12.48 34.57 -11.79
N PRO A 610 -13.28 35.63 -11.50
CA PRO A 610 -13.11 36.94 -12.11
C PRO A 610 -11.91 37.74 -11.55
N MET A 611 -11.36 37.36 -10.38
CA MET A 611 -10.29 38.09 -9.70
C MET A 611 -8.91 37.69 -10.24
N ILE A 612 -8.66 38.05 -11.51
CA ILE A 612 -7.43 37.69 -12.24
C ILE A 612 -6.14 38.24 -11.60
N ASP A 613 -6.20 39.40 -10.93
CA ASP A 613 -5.06 40.00 -10.23
C ASP A 613 -4.64 39.16 -9.01
N GLN A 614 -5.61 38.65 -8.25
CA GLN A 614 -5.35 37.75 -7.11
C GLN A 614 -4.76 36.42 -7.57
N HIS A 615 -5.23 35.90 -8.70
CA HIS A 615 -4.64 34.70 -9.29
C HIS A 615 -3.17 34.94 -9.66
N LEU A 616 -2.84 36.05 -10.33
CA LEU A 616 -1.45 36.35 -10.67
C LEU A 616 -0.57 36.51 -9.42
N ALA A 617 -1.07 37.17 -8.36
CA ALA A 617 -0.37 37.28 -7.08
C ALA A 617 -0.06 35.89 -6.48
N PHE A 618 -1.05 34.98 -6.47
CA PHE A 618 -0.87 33.61 -6.03
C PHE A 618 0.20 32.85 -6.85
N LEU A 619 0.24 33.02 -8.17
CA LEU A 619 1.28 32.40 -9.01
C LEU A 619 2.68 32.93 -8.65
N ILE A 620 2.81 34.23 -8.38
CA ILE A 620 4.07 34.84 -7.95
C ILE A 620 4.54 34.24 -6.62
N GLU A 621 3.63 34.11 -5.65
CA GLU A 621 3.95 33.46 -4.36
C GLU A 621 4.36 32.00 -4.56
N CYS A 622 3.64 31.23 -5.38
CA CYS A 622 3.99 29.86 -5.73
C CYS A 622 5.37 29.73 -6.39
N ARG A 623 5.73 30.66 -7.27
CA ARG A 623 7.06 30.68 -7.89
C ARG A 623 8.16 30.78 -6.84
N THR A 624 7.98 31.66 -5.85
CA THR A 624 8.96 31.85 -4.78
C THR A 624 9.04 30.64 -3.84
N ALA A 625 7.90 30.05 -3.49
CA ALA A 625 7.82 28.92 -2.57
C ALA A 625 8.33 27.59 -3.17
N PHE A 626 8.12 27.38 -4.47
CA PHE A 626 8.38 26.10 -5.15
C PHE A 626 9.44 26.21 -6.26
N ALA A 627 10.43 27.09 -6.10
CA ALA A 627 11.48 27.34 -7.10
C ALA A 627 12.22 26.08 -7.55
N CYS A 628 12.36 25.08 -6.66
CA CYS A 628 13.08 23.83 -6.92
C CYS A 628 12.25 22.75 -7.65
N LEU A 629 10.93 22.92 -7.78
CA LEU A 629 10.03 21.92 -8.38
C LEU A 629 9.74 22.26 -9.84
N HIS A 630 10.39 21.56 -10.79
CA HIS A 630 10.29 21.88 -12.22
C HIS A 630 8.88 21.69 -12.78
N GLU A 631 8.16 20.65 -12.37
CA GLU A 631 6.78 20.38 -12.79
C GLU A 631 5.82 21.51 -12.36
N VAL A 632 6.10 22.13 -11.22
CA VAL A 632 5.36 23.30 -10.73
C VAL A 632 5.69 24.51 -11.59
N GLN A 633 6.97 24.76 -11.92
CA GLN A 633 7.36 25.87 -12.79
C GLN A 633 6.67 25.81 -14.16
N GLU A 634 6.62 24.64 -14.80
CA GLU A 634 5.89 24.49 -16.07
C GLU A 634 4.39 24.78 -15.91
N SER A 635 3.80 24.33 -14.80
CA SER A 635 2.39 24.56 -14.49
C SER A 635 2.09 26.04 -14.29
N LEU A 636 2.95 26.75 -13.56
CA LEU A 636 2.85 28.20 -13.33
C LEU A 636 2.90 28.99 -14.64
N ILE A 637 3.79 28.62 -15.57
CA ILE A 637 3.92 29.28 -16.87
C ILE A 637 2.63 29.09 -17.69
N ARG A 638 2.12 27.86 -17.78
CA ARG A 638 0.88 27.56 -18.51
C ARG A 638 -0.34 28.24 -17.89
N SER A 639 -0.44 28.30 -16.55
CA SER A 639 -1.50 29.03 -15.86
C SER A 639 -1.45 30.53 -16.13
N SER A 640 -0.26 31.15 -16.11
CA SER A 640 -0.10 32.57 -16.45
C SER A 640 -0.46 32.86 -17.91
N ASN A 641 -0.07 31.98 -18.85
CA ASN A 641 -0.47 32.07 -20.26
C ASN A 641 -1.99 32.00 -20.42
N ALA A 642 -2.66 31.11 -19.69
CA ALA A 642 -4.12 31.04 -19.68
C ALA A 642 -4.77 32.32 -19.11
N LEU A 643 -4.19 32.90 -18.04
CA LEU A 643 -4.63 34.19 -17.48
C LEU A 643 -4.47 35.34 -18.48
N ALA A 644 -3.38 35.39 -19.23
CA ALA A 644 -3.17 36.39 -20.27
C ALA A 644 -4.27 36.33 -21.35
N ILE A 645 -4.63 35.11 -21.79
CA ILE A 645 -5.73 34.91 -22.75
C ILE A 645 -7.08 35.33 -22.15
N LYS A 646 -7.36 34.95 -20.89
CA LYS A 646 -8.60 35.30 -20.18
C LYS A 646 -8.73 36.82 -20.00
N GLY A 647 -7.64 37.49 -19.63
CA GLY A 647 -7.56 38.94 -19.50
C GLY A 647 -7.78 39.69 -20.83
N ASN A 648 -7.37 39.11 -21.96
CA ASN A 648 -7.59 39.70 -23.29
C ASN A 648 -9.02 39.53 -23.80
N LYS A 649 -9.72 38.46 -23.40
CA LYS A 649 -11.12 38.18 -23.80
C LYS A 649 -12.17 38.91 -22.95
N GLY A 650 -11.78 39.51 -21.82
CA GLY A 650 -12.70 40.20 -20.92
C GLY A 650 -13.32 41.47 -21.51
N ALA A 651 -14.47 41.89 -20.95
CA ALA A 651 -15.22 43.08 -21.40
C ALA A 651 -14.42 44.40 -21.30
N ARG A 652 -13.39 44.44 -20.44
CA ARG A 652 -12.40 45.52 -20.36
C ARG A 652 -11.02 44.90 -20.58
N LYS A 653 -10.43 45.13 -21.75
CA LYS A 653 -9.04 44.75 -22.01
C LYS A 653 -8.12 45.54 -21.08
N ASN A 654 -7.34 44.83 -20.27
CA ASN A 654 -6.31 45.43 -19.43
C ASN A 654 -4.92 45.07 -20.00
N PRO A 655 -4.36 45.88 -20.90
CA PRO A 655 -3.09 45.57 -21.56
C PRO A 655 -1.92 45.53 -20.57
N SER A 656 -1.96 46.34 -19.51
CA SER A 656 -0.94 46.29 -18.44
C SER A 656 -0.94 44.96 -17.71
N PHE A 657 -2.12 44.40 -17.39
CA PHE A 657 -2.22 43.09 -16.74
C PHE A 657 -1.66 41.97 -17.63
N VAL A 658 -2.05 41.94 -18.91
CA VAL A 658 -1.54 40.91 -19.81
C VAL A 658 -0.03 41.04 -19.99
N LYS A 659 0.51 42.25 -20.08
CA LYS A 659 1.95 42.47 -20.09
C LYS A 659 2.62 41.91 -18.83
N SER A 660 2.04 42.13 -17.65
CA SER A 660 2.54 41.54 -16.40
C SER A 660 2.53 40.02 -16.42
N CYS A 661 1.49 39.36 -16.96
CA CYS A 661 1.45 37.91 -17.11
C CYS A 661 2.56 37.38 -18.02
N ILE A 662 2.80 38.05 -19.16
CA ILE A 662 3.85 37.65 -20.11
C ILE A 662 5.25 37.88 -19.52
N SER A 663 5.50 39.04 -18.92
CA SER A 663 6.78 39.31 -18.25
C SER A 663 7.04 38.34 -17.09
N TYR A 664 6.00 37.95 -16.34
CA TYR A 664 6.12 36.88 -15.35
C TYR A 664 6.55 35.56 -15.99
N THR A 665 5.92 35.15 -17.10
CA THR A 665 6.31 33.91 -17.80
C THR A 665 7.73 33.96 -18.34
N GLU A 666 8.16 35.07 -18.95
CA GLU A 666 9.53 35.27 -19.48
C GLU A 666 10.58 35.00 -18.42
N VAL A 667 10.43 35.61 -17.24
CA VAL A 667 11.38 35.41 -16.14
C VAL A 667 11.28 33.99 -15.58
N THR A 668 10.09 33.35 -15.60
CA THR A 668 9.88 32.01 -15.00
C THR A 668 10.43 30.89 -15.88
N ILE A 669 10.37 31.04 -17.21
CA ILE A 669 10.87 30.04 -18.18
C ILE A 669 12.36 29.73 -17.95
N SER A 670 13.14 30.72 -17.53
CA SER A 670 14.57 30.55 -17.22
C SER A 670 14.86 29.52 -16.11
N ALA A 671 13.91 29.28 -15.20
CA ALA A 671 14.03 28.34 -14.09
C ALA A 671 13.76 26.87 -14.48
N VAL A 672 13.26 26.61 -15.70
CA VAL A 672 13.04 25.26 -16.21
C VAL A 672 14.36 24.66 -16.68
N VAL A 673 14.76 23.53 -16.07
CA VAL A 673 16.05 22.87 -16.35
C VAL A 673 16.03 22.09 -17.66
N VAL A 674 14.93 21.40 -17.97
CA VAL A 674 14.82 20.59 -19.19
C VAL A 674 14.67 21.49 -20.41
N TRP A 675 15.65 21.44 -21.32
CA TRP A 675 15.71 22.31 -22.49
C TRP A 675 14.55 22.12 -23.48
N SER A 676 14.13 20.89 -23.76
CA SER A 676 13.01 20.65 -24.69
C SER A 676 11.70 21.24 -24.16
N SER A 677 11.41 21.06 -22.87
CA SER A 677 10.31 21.76 -22.18
C SER A 677 10.47 23.28 -22.25
N ARG A 678 11.67 23.80 -22.00
CA ARG A 678 11.92 25.25 -22.05
C ARG A 678 11.66 25.85 -23.43
N LEU A 679 12.14 25.22 -24.51
CA LEU A 679 11.87 25.64 -25.88
C LEU A 679 10.37 25.59 -26.20
N ARG A 680 9.69 24.52 -25.79
CA ARG A 680 8.23 24.40 -25.93
C ARG A 680 7.52 25.56 -25.25
N LEU A 681 7.88 25.88 -24.01
CA LEU A 681 7.26 26.96 -23.24
C LEU A 681 7.56 28.35 -23.84
N TYR A 682 8.76 28.58 -24.39
CA TYR A 682 9.05 29.80 -25.16
C TYR A 682 8.11 29.94 -26.36
N ILE A 683 7.92 28.87 -27.15
CA ILE A 683 7.04 28.89 -28.33
C ILE A 683 5.57 29.06 -27.92
N GLU A 684 5.09 28.32 -26.92
CA GLU A 684 3.72 28.44 -26.39
C GLU A 684 3.45 29.87 -25.86
N THR A 685 4.41 30.45 -25.15
CA THR A 685 4.28 31.82 -24.61
C THR A 685 4.35 32.86 -25.72
N ALA A 686 5.19 32.67 -26.75
CA ALA A 686 5.24 33.55 -27.92
C ALA A 686 3.93 33.51 -28.73
N GLU A 687 3.30 32.34 -28.86
CA GLU A 687 1.97 32.18 -29.45
C GLU A 687 0.93 33.02 -28.69
N VAL A 688 0.94 32.97 -27.35
CA VAL A 688 0.03 33.75 -26.50
C VAL A 688 0.34 35.25 -26.58
N ALA A 689 1.60 35.66 -26.50
CA ALA A 689 2.00 37.05 -26.63
C ALA A 689 1.54 37.64 -27.97
N LEU A 690 1.68 36.88 -29.07
CA LEU A 690 1.20 37.29 -30.39
C LEU A 690 -0.33 37.39 -30.46
N LEU A 691 -1.06 36.46 -29.83
CA LEU A 691 -2.53 36.47 -29.74
C LEU A 691 -3.05 37.70 -28.98
N VAL A 692 -2.30 38.22 -28.02
CA VAL A 692 -2.68 39.40 -27.24
C VAL A 692 -2.08 40.72 -27.80
N GLY A 693 -1.32 40.66 -28.89
CA GLY A 693 -0.77 41.86 -29.55
C GLY A 693 0.57 42.34 -29.00
N LEU A 694 1.22 41.60 -28.10
CA LEU A 694 2.54 41.92 -27.55
C LEU A 694 3.66 41.37 -28.43
N VAL A 695 3.78 41.92 -29.64
CA VAL A 695 4.73 41.45 -30.67
C VAL A 695 6.19 41.48 -30.21
N SER A 696 6.62 42.55 -29.53
CA SER A 696 8.02 42.68 -29.08
C SER A 696 8.42 41.60 -28.08
N HIS A 697 7.50 41.19 -27.20
CA HIS A 697 7.72 40.14 -26.21
C HIS A 697 7.77 38.76 -26.91
N ALA A 698 6.89 38.53 -27.88
CA ALA A 698 6.93 37.33 -28.70
C ALA A 698 8.25 37.21 -29.47
N GLU A 699 8.79 38.31 -29.99
CA GLU A 699 10.10 38.36 -30.65
C GLU A 699 11.23 37.98 -29.69
N GLU A 700 11.28 38.60 -28.51
CA GLU A 700 12.28 38.34 -27.48
C GLU A 700 12.26 36.89 -26.98
N LEU A 701 11.06 36.31 -26.79
CA LEU A 701 10.86 34.90 -26.43
C LEU A 701 11.41 33.95 -27.51
N ILE A 702 11.17 34.25 -28.80
CA ILE A 702 11.69 33.45 -29.91
C ILE A 702 13.22 33.53 -29.97
N PHE A 703 13.80 34.73 -29.89
CA PHE A 703 15.25 34.89 -29.88
C PHE A 703 15.90 34.23 -28.66
N SER A 704 15.27 34.29 -27.48
CA SER A 704 15.72 33.60 -26.27
C SER A 704 15.67 32.08 -26.42
N GLY A 705 14.64 31.55 -27.09
CA GLY A 705 14.54 30.13 -27.44
C GLY A 705 15.65 29.69 -28.40
N ILE A 706 15.95 30.50 -29.42
CA ILE A 706 17.00 30.21 -30.42
C ILE A 706 18.41 30.34 -29.83
N SER A 707 18.69 31.39 -29.06
CA SER A 707 19.99 31.56 -28.41
C SER A 707 20.28 30.41 -27.43
N GLY A 708 19.25 29.93 -26.72
CA GLY A 708 19.35 28.75 -25.87
C GLY A 708 19.80 27.48 -26.61
N LEU A 709 19.35 27.28 -27.86
CA LEU A 709 19.75 26.14 -28.68
C LEU A 709 21.25 26.14 -29.05
N GLN A 710 21.91 27.30 -29.06
CA GLN A 710 23.37 27.39 -29.32
C GLN A 710 24.17 26.83 -28.13
N SER A 711 23.64 26.91 -26.92
CA SER A 711 24.26 26.41 -25.68
C SER A 711 23.98 24.93 -25.39
N TYR A 712 23.07 24.31 -26.14
CA TYR A 712 22.66 22.90 -25.96
C TYR A 712 23.83 21.91 -26.14
N ASP A 713 24.83 22.28 -26.95
CA ASP A 713 25.99 21.43 -27.28
C ASP A 713 27.07 21.37 -26.19
N SER A 714 27.05 22.26 -25.19
CA SER A 714 28.19 22.40 -24.27
C SER A 714 28.11 21.55 -23.00
N THR A 715 26.95 20.97 -22.66
CA THR A 715 26.69 20.46 -21.30
C THR A 715 26.21 19.01 -21.20
N ASN A 716 25.63 18.43 -22.25
CA ASN A 716 25.02 17.09 -22.18
C ASN A 716 25.77 16.06 -23.04
N GLY A 717 26.91 15.61 -22.55
CA GLY A 717 27.52 14.38 -23.03
C GLY A 717 26.56 13.20 -22.79
N HIS A 718 26.11 12.56 -23.87
CA HIS A 718 25.52 11.22 -23.90
C HIS A 718 24.03 11.01 -23.55
N LYS A 719 23.08 11.77 -24.13
CA LYS A 719 21.77 11.18 -24.50
C LYS A 719 21.19 11.78 -25.79
N GLN A 720 21.04 10.95 -26.83
CA GLN A 720 20.26 11.27 -28.05
C GLN A 720 18.74 11.43 -27.79
N SER A 721 18.26 11.14 -26.57
CA SER A 721 16.85 11.29 -26.20
C SER A 721 16.47 12.78 -26.12
N GLY A 722 15.56 13.22 -26.99
CA GLY A 722 15.03 14.60 -27.01
C GLY A 722 15.39 15.41 -28.26
N VAL A 723 16.33 14.94 -29.09
CA VAL A 723 16.74 15.64 -30.33
C VAL A 723 15.59 15.70 -31.34
N GLU A 724 14.81 14.61 -31.46
CA GLU A 724 13.60 14.58 -32.30
C GLU A 724 12.50 15.52 -31.80
N GLU A 725 12.33 15.63 -30.48
CA GLU A 725 11.37 16.53 -29.85
C GLU A 725 11.74 18.00 -30.13
N VAL A 726 13.01 18.37 -29.94
CA VAL A 726 13.54 19.70 -30.29
C VAL A 726 13.34 20.00 -31.77
N PHE A 727 13.63 19.05 -32.65
CA PHE A 727 13.40 19.22 -34.09
C PHE A 727 11.92 19.46 -34.42
N SER A 728 11.00 18.73 -33.78
CA SER A 728 9.57 18.95 -33.96
C SER A 728 9.13 20.35 -33.51
N LEU A 729 9.73 20.88 -32.44
CA LEU A 729 9.47 22.23 -31.94
C LEU A 729 10.00 23.31 -32.89
N ILE A 730 11.14 23.09 -33.53
CA ILE A 730 11.66 23.99 -34.56
C ILE A 730 10.71 24.03 -35.77
N LEU A 731 10.18 22.87 -36.18
CA LEU A 731 9.16 22.83 -37.23
C LEU A 731 7.87 23.55 -36.81
N LYS A 732 7.46 23.43 -35.54
CA LYS A 732 6.35 24.21 -34.98
C LYS A 732 6.63 25.72 -35.03
N LEU A 733 7.86 26.14 -34.71
CA LEU A 733 8.29 27.54 -34.81
C LEU A 733 8.16 28.07 -36.24
N PHE A 734 8.54 27.30 -37.27
CA PHE A 734 8.31 27.72 -38.66
C PHE A 734 6.83 27.93 -38.99
N GLY A 735 5.93 27.15 -38.38
CA GLY A 735 4.49 27.41 -38.44
C GLY A 735 4.13 28.76 -37.82
N LEU A 736 4.59 29.04 -36.60
CA LEU A 736 4.35 30.34 -35.93
C LEU A 736 4.86 31.52 -36.78
N LEU A 737 6.02 31.39 -37.42
CA LEU A 737 6.62 32.42 -38.27
C LEU A 737 5.82 32.78 -39.52
N VAL A 738 4.86 31.95 -39.93
CA VAL A 738 3.95 32.30 -41.04
C VAL A 738 3.14 33.55 -40.73
N VAL A 739 2.73 33.71 -39.46
CA VAL A 739 1.87 34.83 -39.03
C VAL A 739 2.62 35.89 -38.25
N PHE A 740 3.85 35.58 -37.84
CA PHE A 740 4.69 36.49 -37.08
C PHE A 740 5.04 37.73 -37.91
N PRO A 741 4.80 38.95 -37.40
CA PRO A 741 5.14 40.17 -38.11
C PRO A 741 6.66 40.33 -38.22
N GLY A 742 7.14 40.67 -39.41
CA GLY A 742 8.56 40.92 -39.65
C GLY A 742 9.03 42.25 -39.04
N ASP A 743 10.27 42.26 -38.55
CA ASP A 743 10.92 43.48 -38.07
C ASP A 743 11.36 44.35 -39.26
N THR A 744 10.93 45.60 -39.27
CA THR A 744 11.29 46.59 -40.29
C THR A 744 12.74 47.06 -40.18
N GLU A 745 13.37 46.98 -38.99
CA GLU A 745 14.73 47.44 -38.74
C GLU A 745 15.78 46.35 -38.97
N ARG A 746 15.54 45.13 -38.48
CA ARG A 746 16.47 43.98 -38.63
C ARG A 746 16.23 43.16 -39.90
N GLY A 747 15.12 43.38 -40.60
CA GLY A 747 14.70 42.59 -41.75
C GLY A 747 13.79 41.42 -41.37
N VAL A 748 12.90 41.04 -42.29
CA VAL A 748 11.86 40.03 -42.03
C VAL A 748 12.43 38.62 -41.92
N THR A 749 13.67 38.42 -42.33
CA THR A 749 14.35 37.12 -42.30
C THR A 749 15.31 36.95 -41.13
N SER A 750 15.33 37.89 -40.17
CA SER A 750 16.26 37.88 -39.03
C SER A 750 16.21 36.57 -38.23
N ILE A 751 15.01 36.04 -37.98
CA ILE A 751 14.81 34.78 -37.25
C ILE A 751 15.29 33.60 -38.10
N GLN A 752 14.94 33.55 -39.39
CA GLN A 752 15.37 32.50 -40.33
C GLN A 752 16.90 32.47 -40.46
N ASN A 753 17.55 33.63 -40.51
CA ASN A 753 19.00 33.76 -40.56
C ASN A 753 19.67 33.29 -39.26
N SER A 754 19.08 33.62 -38.11
CA SER A 754 19.56 33.15 -36.80
C SER A 754 19.46 31.64 -36.68
N ILE A 755 18.36 31.07 -37.18
CA ILE A 755 18.12 29.63 -37.26
C ILE A 755 19.15 28.98 -38.21
N LEU A 756 19.37 29.52 -39.42
CA LEU A 756 20.39 29.02 -40.36
C LEU A 756 21.80 29.05 -39.77
N ALA A 757 22.16 30.14 -39.09
CA ALA A 757 23.46 30.27 -38.43
C ALA A 757 23.65 29.19 -37.37
N LEU A 758 22.60 28.90 -36.59
CA LEU A 758 22.60 27.85 -35.57
C LEU A 758 22.82 26.46 -36.17
N PHE A 759 22.18 26.13 -37.28
CA PHE A 759 22.31 24.82 -37.91
C PHE A 759 23.66 24.57 -38.59
N ASN A 760 24.34 25.63 -38.99
CA ASN A 760 25.69 25.55 -39.53
C ASN A 760 26.75 25.33 -38.44
N THR A 761 26.52 25.82 -37.22
CA THR A 761 27.49 25.75 -36.11
C THR A 761 27.28 24.56 -35.17
N ALA A 762 26.03 24.11 -34.99
CA ALA A 762 25.70 23.07 -34.02
C ALA A 762 26.04 21.65 -34.53
N SER A 763 26.69 20.88 -33.66
CA SER A 763 27.20 19.53 -33.94
C SER A 763 26.15 18.43 -33.72
N TRP A 764 25.15 18.67 -32.86
CA TRP A 764 24.07 17.72 -32.55
C TRP A 764 23.05 17.51 -33.69
N ILE A 765 23.10 18.30 -34.76
CA ILE A 765 22.07 18.35 -35.79
C ILE A 765 22.47 17.44 -36.95
N THR A 766 21.67 16.40 -37.17
CA THR A 766 21.94 15.41 -38.21
C THR A 766 21.77 15.98 -39.63
N PRO A 767 22.42 15.40 -40.65
CA PRO A 767 22.24 15.82 -42.04
C PRO A 767 20.77 15.81 -42.48
N THR A 768 20.02 14.77 -42.09
CA THR A 768 18.56 14.66 -42.29
C THR A 768 17.78 15.84 -41.73
N MET A 769 18.10 16.29 -40.52
CA MET A 769 17.47 17.48 -39.93
C MET A 769 17.82 18.75 -40.72
N LYS A 770 19.11 18.94 -41.07
CA LYS A 770 19.58 20.11 -41.84
C LYS A 770 18.83 20.26 -43.17
N SER A 771 18.65 19.17 -43.92
CA SER A 771 17.89 19.21 -45.18
C SER A 771 16.42 19.55 -44.97
N LYS A 772 15.75 18.94 -43.98
CA LYS A 772 14.34 19.23 -43.69
C LYS A 772 14.12 20.67 -43.25
N ILE A 773 15.01 21.22 -42.44
CA ILE A 773 14.99 22.63 -42.05
C ILE A 773 15.19 23.55 -43.25
N ALA A 774 16.20 23.29 -44.09
CA ALA A 774 16.45 24.08 -45.29
C ALA A 774 15.23 24.06 -46.24
N CYS A 775 14.60 22.89 -46.39
CA CYS A 775 13.34 22.73 -47.11
C CYS A 775 12.19 23.52 -46.45
N SER A 776 12.11 23.52 -45.12
CA SER A 776 11.08 24.26 -44.37
C SER A 776 11.26 25.76 -44.49
N ILE A 777 12.50 26.26 -44.54
CA ILE A 777 12.80 27.69 -44.81
C ILE A 777 12.33 28.07 -46.21
N CYS A 778 12.62 27.25 -47.23
CA CYS A 778 12.13 27.49 -48.59
C CYS A 778 10.60 27.52 -48.65
N ALA A 779 9.94 26.58 -47.96
CA ALA A 779 8.49 26.49 -47.89
C ALA A 779 7.88 27.69 -47.13
N LEU A 780 8.50 28.12 -46.03
CA LEU A 780 8.10 29.30 -45.27
C LEU A 780 8.24 30.56 -46.14
N SER A 781 9.39 30.78 -46.78
CA SER A 781 9.60 31.93 -47.66
C SER A 781 8.61 31.94 -48.83
N SER A 782 8.36 30.79 -49.46
CA SER A 782 7.33 30.66 -50.50
C SER A 782 5.93 31.02 -49.99
N THR A 783 5.60 30.61 -48.76
CA THR A 783 4.32 30.92 -48.11
C THR A 783 4.20 32.41 -47.79
N LEU A 784 5.28 33.03 -47.29
CA LEU A 784 5.33 34.45 -46.94
C LEU A 784 5.21 35.37 -48.16
N THR A 785 5.56 34.90 -49.37
CA THR A 785 5.33 35.66 -50.62
C THR A 785 3.89 35.63 -51.15
N GLN A 786 2.98 34.86 -50.54
CA GLN A 786 1.60 34.81 -51.01
C GLN A 786 0.84 36.09 -50.64
N ASN A 787 -0.04 36.53 -51.54
CA ASN A 787 -0.90 37.70 -51.31
C ASN A 787 -1.87 37.53 -50.13
N LYS A 788 -2.15 36.29 -49.74
CA LYS A 788 -2.97 35.95 -48.58
C LYS A 788 -2.35 34.74 -47.89
N LEU A 789 -2.02 34.89 -46.61
CA LEU A 789 -1.42 33.81 -45.83
C LEU A 789 -2.43 32.70 -45.51
N PRO A 790 -1.96 31.47 -45.20
CA PRO A 790 -2.84 30.34 -44.90
C PRO A 790 -3.70 30.53 -43.64
N TYR A 791 -3.19 31.24 -42.63
CA TYR A 791 -3.89 31.56 -41.38
C TYR A 791 -3.41 32.90 -40.82
N HIS A 792 -4.25 33.52 -39.99
CA HIS A 792 -4.03 34.85 -39.40
C HIS A 792 -4.35 34.83 -37.90
N VAL A 793 -3.70 35.74 -37.16
CA VAL A 793 -4.05 36.00 -35.76
C VAL A 793 -5.26 36.94 -35.71
N LEU A 794 -6.28 36.58 -34.94
CA LEU A 794 -7.50 37.37 -34.73
C LEU A 794 -7.29 38.46 -33.67
N SER A 795 -6.20 39.23 -33.76
CA SER A 795 -5.97 40.38 -32.88
C SER A 795 -6.21 41.68 -33.67
N LEU A 796 -6.69 42.72 -32.98
CA LEU A 796 -6.91 44.05 -33.57
C LEU A 796 -5.60 44.83 -33.75
N GLU A 797 -4.51 44.38 -33.12
CA GLU A 797 -3.25 45.13 -32.98
C GLU A 797 -2.09 44.51 -33.76
N SER A 798 -2.16 43.22 -34.13
CA SER A 798 -1.13 42.54 -34.92
C SER A 798 -1.58 42.29 -36.36
N PHE A 799 -0.89 42.92 -37.31
CA PHE A 799 -1.04 42.65 -38.73
C PHE A 799 -0.02 41.60 -39.18
N SER A 800 -0.45 40.67 -40.02
CA SER A 800 0.44 39.69 -40.65
C SER A 800 1.20 40.28 -41.84
N ASN A 801 2.26 39.59 -42.27
CA ASN A 801 3.19 40.11 -43.29
C ASN A 801 2.54 40.35 -44.67
N ASP A 802 1.49 39.61 -45.01
CA ASP A 802 0.70 39.85 -46.22
C ASP A 802 -0.12 41.13 -46.20
N LYS A 803 -0.21 41.82 -45.05
CA LYS A 803 -0.74 43.17 -44.93
C LYS A 803 0.36 44.22 -44.74
N LEU A 804 1.37 43.90 -43.94
CA LEU A 804 2.46 44.83 -43.61
C LEU A 804 3.39 45.13 -44.81
N PHE A 805 3.71 44.12 -45.62
CA PHE A 805 4.71 44.22 -46.69
C PHE A 805 4.12 44.11 -48.11
N ILE A 806 2.82 44.41 -48.28
CA ILE A 806 2.15 44.37 -49.58
C ILE A 806 2.94 45.20 -50.61
N GLY A 807 3.35 44.56 -51.70
CA GLY A 807 4.01 45.23 -52.84
C GLY A 807 5.46 45.65 -52.60
N ASN A 808 6.07 45.34 -51.44
CA ASN A 808 7.46 45.69 -51.17
C ASN A 808 8.43 44.72 -51.88
N GLN A 809 9.20 45.22 -52.85
CA GLN A 809 10.18 44.39 -53.58
C GLN A 809 11.40 44.00 -52.73
N CYS A 810 11.79 44.83 -51.76
CA CYS A 810 12.91 44.50 -50.86
C CYS A 810 12.58 43.30 -49.98
N TYR A 811 11.31 43.18 -49.55
CA TYR A 811 10.81 42.03 -48.79
C TYR A 811 10.97 40.71 -49.57
N VAL A 812 10.55 40.69 -50.83
CA VAL A 812 10.68 39.49 -51.68
C VAL A 812 12.16 39.16 -51.95
N LYS A 813 13.00 40.17 -52.17
CA LYS A 813 14.46 39.98 -52.36
C LYS A 813 15.12 39.35 -51.13
N GLU A 814 14.72 39.78 -49.93
CA GLU A 814 15.23 39.23 -48.67
C GLU A 814 14.86 37.74 -48.51
N LEU A 815 13.59 37.39 -48.79
CA LEU A 815 13.11 36.00 -48.76
C LEU A 815 13.82 35.10 -49.78
N VAL A 816 14.11 35.63 -50.97
CA VAL A 816 14.90 34.95 -52.00
C VAL A 816 16.33 34.71 -51.52
N SER A 817 16.99 35.72 -50.95
CA SER A 817 18.37 35.60 -50.45
C SER A 817 18.53 34.47 -49.43
N VAL A 818 17.60 34.39 -48.47
CA VAL A 818 17.66 33.35 -47.42
C VAL A 818 17.34 31.97 -47.98
N SER A 819 16.44 31.89 -48.96
CA SER A 819 16.16 30.66 -49.69
C SER A 819 17.37 30.17 -50.50
N GLU A 820 18.10 31.09 -51.15
CA GLU A 820 19.33 30.77 -51.88
C GLU A 820 20.40 30.20 -50.95
N THR A 821 20.62 30.81 -49.77
CA THR A 821 21.54 30.29 -48.76
C THR A 821 21.12 28.90 -48.24
N ALA A 822 19.82 28.67 -48.04
CA ALA A 822 19.32 27.35 -47.64
C ALA A 822 19.53 26.29 -48.75
N LEU A 823 19.31 26.65 -50.01
CA LEU A 823 19.44 25.74 -51.17
C LEU A 823 20.88 25.36 -51.50
N GLN A 824 21.83 26.30 -51.40
CA GLN A 824 23.25 26.04 -51.68
C GLN A 824 23.82 24.88 -50.86
N ASN A 825 23.31 24.65 -49.65
CA ASN A 825 23.82 23.64 -48.75
C ASN A 825 23.05 22.30 -48.80
N ILE A 826 21.87 22.25 -49.44
CA ILE A 826 20.99 21.06 -49.42
C ILE A 826 21.67 19.82 -50.02
N ILE A 827 22.35 19.95 -51.17
CA ILE A 827 23.03 18.81 -51.82
C ILE A 827 24.12 18.26 -50.90
N GLY A 828 24.93 19.14 -50.30
CA GLY A 828 25.98 18.76 -49.36
C GLY A 828 25.43 18.04 -48.13
N PHE A 829 24.30 18.49 -47.59
CA PHE A 829 23.64 17.80 -46.47
C PHE A 829 23.13 16.41 -46.86
N VAL A 830 22.54 16.26 -48.06
CA VAL A 830 22.08 14.96 -48.54
C VAL A 830 23.25 14.00 -48.73
N GLU A 831 24.35 14.42 -49.35
CA GLU A 831 25.52 13.57 -49.59
C GLU A 831 26.19 13.08 -48.29
N GLN A 832 26.10 13.87 -47.21
CA GLN A 832 26.63 13.54 -45.88
C GLN A 832 25.81 12.48 -45.10
N GLU A 833 24.59 12.15 -45.53
CA GLU A 833 23.75 11.17 -44.81
C GLU A 833 24.29 9.73 -44.99
N PRO A 834 24.64 8.99 -43.92
CA PRO A 834 25.29 7.69 -44.04
C PRO A 834 24.40 6.58 -44.60
N SER A 835 23.09 6.59 -44.26
CA SER A 835 22.16 5.54 -44.71
C SER A 835 21.74 5.76 -46.16
N ARG A 836 21.99 4.79 -47.04
CA ARG A 836 21.59 4.86 -48.46
C ARG A 836 20.08 5.08 -48.62
N ALA A 837 19.25 4.33 -47.90
CA ALA A 837 17.80 4.47 -48.00
C ALA A 837 17.31 5.84 -47.50
N ALA A 838 17.86 6.34 -46.39
CA ALA A 838 17.53 7.66 -45.86
C ALA A 838 18.01 8.78 -46.80
N ARG A 839 19.25 8.68 -47.31
CA ARG A 839 19.83 9.59 -48.31
C ARG A 839 18.96 9.71 -49.55
N GLY A 840 18.53 8.57 -50.09
CA GLY A 840 17.67 8.54 -51.27
C GLY A 840 16.29 9.17 -51.02
N THR A 841 15.67 8.89 -49.86
CA THR A 841 14.38 9.47 -49.47
C THR A 841 14.49 10.98 -49.22
N MET A 842 15.52 11.41 -48.52
CA MET A 842 15.85 12.80 -48.23
C MET A 842 16.09 13.61 -49.51
N ALA A 843 16.76 13.03 -50.51
CA ALA A 843 16.95 13.65 -51.82
C ALA A 843 15.60 13.86 -52.56
N LEU A 844 14.68 12.90 -52.47
CA LEU A 844 13.33 13.02 -53.03
C LEU A 844 12.49 14.06 -52.31
N ASP A 845 12.52 14.08 -50.97
CA ASP A 845 11.83 15.08 -50.15
C ASP A 845 12.30 16.50 -50.48
N ALA A 846 13.62 16.70 -50.58
CA ALA A 846 14.20 17.97 -50.95
C ALA A 846 13.80 18.40 -52.37
N CYS A 847 13.85 17.48 -53.34
CA CYS A 847 13.41 17.74 -54.70
C CYS A 847 11.94 18.16 -54.76
N ASN A 848 11.06 17.43 -54.08
CA ASN A 848 9.63 17.78 -54.00
C ASN A 848 9.40 19.14 -53.33
N SER A 849 10.13 19.45 -52.25
CA SER A 849 10.02 20.73 -51.55
C SER A 849 10.42 21.92 -52.44
N ILE A 850 11.50 21.78 -53.22
CA ILE A 850 11.95 22.80 -54.17
C ILE A 850 10.88 23.03 -55.25
N VAL A 851 10.35 21.94 -55.83
CA VAL A 851 9.30 21.99 -56.86
C VAL A 851 7.99 22.58 -56.34
N LEU A 852 7.68 22.39 -55.06
CA LEU A 852 6.52 23.00 -54.40
C LEU A 852 6.72 24.49 -54.14
N SER A 853 7.94 24.91 -53.80
CA SER A 853 8.23 26.27 -53.31
C SER A 853 8.51 27.27 -54.43
N PHE A 854 9.14 26.83 -55.53
CA PHE A 854 9.65 27.70 -56.59
C PHE A 854 9.05 27.40 -57.97
N LYS A 855 9.07 28.40 -58.84
CA LYS A 855 8.94 28.20 -60.29
C LYS A 855 10.26 27.62 -60.81
N MET A 856 10.21 26.53 -61.58
CA MET A 856 11.44 25.91 -62.08
C MET A 856 12.11 26.83 -63.09
N ASN A 857 13.43 26.98 -62.95
CA ASN A 857 14.31 27.67 -63.87
C ASN A 857 15.54 26.78 -64.13
N ALA A 858 16.40 27.18 -65.08
CA ALA A 858 17.55 26.34 -65.48
C ALA A 858 18.53 26.02 -64.33
N GLU A 859 18.61 26.86 -63.29
CA GLU A 859 19.49 26.64 -62.14
C GLU A 859 18.88 25.69 -61.12
N LEU A 860 17.61 25.87 -60.76
CA LEU A 860 16.88 24.96 -59.87
C LEU A 860 16.71 23.57 -60.47
N LEU A 861 16.54 23.48 -61.79
CA LEU A 861 16.50 22.20 -62.52
C LEU A 861 17.79 21.40 -62.34
N LYS A 862 18.96 22.06 -62.43
CA LYS A 862 20.26 21.40 -62.18
C LYS A 862 20.34 20.84 -60.76
N VAL A 863 19.83 21.58 -59.77
CA VAL A 863 19.78 21.13 -58.37
C VAL A 863 18.84 19.92 -58.23
N CYS A 864 17.63 19.99 -58.79
CA CYS A 864 16.66 18.90 -58.78
C CYS A 864 17.16 17.64 -59.51
N ASP A 865 17.81 17.80 -60.66
CA ASP A 865 18.39 16.69 -61.42
C ASP A 865 19.49 15.99 -60.62
N ARG A 866 20.35 16.77 -59.96
CA ARG A 866 21.39 16.22 -59.07
C ARG A 866 20.79 15.46 -57.88
N LEU A 867 19.74 15.98 -57.26
CA LEU A 867 19.02 15.27 -56.18
C LEU A 867 18.36 13.98 -56.69
N MET A 868 17.80 13.99 -57.91
CA MET A 868 17.23 12.80 -58.55
C MET A 868 18.28 11.75 -58.90
N GLU A 869 19.49 12.15 -59.30
CA GLU A 869 20.63 11.23 -59.49
C GLU A 869 21.03 10.56 -58.18
N ILE A 870 21.17 11.34 -57.11
CA ILE A 870 21.46 10.80 -55.77
C ILE A 870 20.38 9.80 -55.36
N ALA A 871 19.09 10.14 -55.55
CA ALA A 871 17.98 9.25 -55.24
C ALA A 871 18.02 7.93 -56.05
N ARG A 872 18.30 7.98 -57.36
CA ARG A 872 18.44 6.78 -58.22
C ARG A 872 19.62 5.90 -57.82
N SER A 873 20.73 6.50 -57.40
CA SER A 873 21.91 5.74 -56.95
C SER A 873 21.69 5.01 -55.63
N CYS A 874 20.72 5.46 -54.83
CA CYS A 874 20.49 4.99 -53.47
C CYS A 874 19.22 4.13 -53.32
N LEU A 875 18.18 4.37 -54.15
CA LEU A 875 16.91 3.66 -54.15
C LEU A 875 16.79 2.82 -55.43
N GLY A 876 16.19 1.63 -55.33
CA GLY A 876 15.94 0.80 -56.51
C GLY A 876 14.98 1.46 -57.51
N GLU A 877 15.14 1.17 -58.81
CA GLU A 877 14.36 1.78 -59.91
C GLU A 877 12.83 1.55 -59.82
N ARG A 878 12.41 0.51 -59.07
CA ARG A 878 11.00 0.19 -58.80
C ARG A 878 10.40 0.91 -57.59
N ASN A 879 11.15 1.80 -56.93
CA ASN A 879 10.65 2.55 -55.79
C ASN A 879 9.53 3.51 -56.23
N SER A 880 8.33 3.36 -55.65
CA SER A 880 7.15 4.14 -56.01
C SER A 880 7.32 5.64 -55.76
N TYR A 881 8.06 6.03 -54.72
CA TYR A 881 8.30 7.44 -54.40
C TYR A 881 9.18 8.12 -55.45
N LEU A 882 10.24 7.45 -55.91
CA LEU A 882 11.12 7.94 -56.98
C LEU A 882 10.35 8.14 -58.30
N GLN A 883 9.49 7.19 -58.67
CA GLN A 883 8.69 7.27 -59.90
C GLN A 883 7.67 8.41 -59.85
N ASN A 884 6.98 8.55 -58.71
CA ASN A 884 6.01 9.62 -58.50
C ASN A 884 6.67 11.01 -58.51
N THR A 885 7.80 11.18 -57.83
CA THR A 885 8.57 12.43 -57.83
C THR A 885 9.09 12.77 -59.23
N SER A 886 9.59 11.79 -60.00
CA SER A 886 10.00 12.02 -61.40
C SER A 886 8.84 12.45 -62.31
N LYS A 887 7.65 11.85 -62.11
CA LYS A 887 6.43 12.24 -62.84
C LYS A 887 5.95 13.63 -62.43
N TYR A 888 6.05 13.96 -61.14
CA TYR A 888 5.71 15.27 -60.61
C TYR A 888 6.62 16.35 -61.20
N LEU A 889 7.94 16.19 -61.11
CA LEU A 889 8.93 17.11 -61.68
C LEU A 889 8.66 17.38 -63.17
N ARG A 890 8.49 16.32 -63.98
CA ARG A 890 8.17 16.44 -65.41
C ARG A 890 6.89 17.23 -65.70
N ARG A 891 5.82 16.99 -64.93
CA ARG A 891 4.55 17.71 -65.07
C ARG A 891 4.73 19.20 -64.79
N THR A 892 5.41 19.56 -63.71
CA THR A 892 5.66 20.97 -63.36
C THR A 892 6.54 21.68 -64.38
N CYS A 893 7.55 21.02 -64.95
CA CYS A 893 8.39 21.60 -66.00
C CYS A 893 7.66 21.75 -67.34
N SER A 894 6.64 20.92 -67.62
CA SER A 894 5.81 21.02 -68.82
C SER A 894 4.67 22.05 -68.74
N LEU A 895 4.40 22.57 -67.53
CA LEU A 895 3.33 23.54 -67.23
C LEU A 895 3.84 24.99 -67.17
N GLN A 896 5.13 25.21 -67.39
CA GLN A 896 5.79 26.51 -67.55
C GLN A 896 6.21 26.68 -69.00
#